data_AF-A0A8H6YTV3-F1
#
_entry.id   AF-A0A8H6YTV3-F1
#
_cell.length_a   1.000
_cell.length_b   1.000
_cell.length_c   1.000
_cell.angle_alpha   90.00
_cell.angle_beta   90.00
_cell.angle_gamma   90.00
#
_symmetry.space_group_name_H-M   'P 1'
#
loop_
_entity.id
_entity.type
_entity.pdbx_description
1 polymer ?
#
loop_
_entity_poly.entity_id
_entity_poly.type
_entity_poly.pdbx_seq_one_letter_code
_entity_poly.pdbx_strand_id
1 'polypeptide(L)'
;MRRDVRILLVGDEGVGKSTIVTSLIKESFVAHVQHIVPEVTIPPEVTPENVTTYIVDSGAGPQDRAHLESEIRKAHVICVVYSIDNPNSFDRIPTFWLPHFRQLGVNVPVILVGNKIDLRGGEVTNEALEEEIAPIMSEFKEVETCVECSAKKPLNVSEVFYFAQKAVLHPTAPLYDSRDHVLKPACLSALRRIFKLCDANKDGILDPAELNEFQRKCFDAPLQVQELEGIRQMVKEHTDGGVRDGGLTEIGFLYLHTTFIQRGRLETTWTVLRKFGYAEDLRLTEGFLLPKFDVPSDCSVELSPLGYQFFTDLFETFDKDQDGALKTAELDQVFSTSPGNPWATQKFPDTTLSDDSGAVTLQGWLAQWSMTTLLDHKTTLAYLAYLGYPNEPRTGALQVTRPRKTDRRKGKVTRNVFLCYVCGAAGSGKTSLLKAFAGKPISSTYEPTSKMISVVNSVAIDGSEKYLVLQEFGSKYEAETLRNSKKTDIADVIVYVHDSSDTNSFSYISNLRQQYSLDHIPTLFVATKSDLDLAQQRHEVQPDVYCRRLGLQVPVAVSVKTGQTADVFHAICEIAMNPCSAIPGGADRAMTAAARLRAYYHEHRPILLLFTAYCSDNMDEDMDMAASTVPTNGQPPQMPYNGQMGGIDDGRKMLDLVFIQDCTGSQGSYISSATKNIEQICAHIYESGKLQSREDLRVGLVAFRDHPPQDHTYVTKNFGFSSDIAKVQKDLSGLYASGGGDGPEAVTAAMFEALNMDWREAASKMVVLIADAPPHGIGEYGDGFDDGSPDNNDPLQLARVMASRGITLFFVACEPALSGYSYATDFYRAITNITSGLMLPLTTADLLAHAIVGSVLENLDMDRLVREVGHAVAQRILGNNESVDDVARELHEKLLLRNESTKKVVIESIYKDSEESRHNVQVYTQAASLAEARPELKRVNGTRFTDKYLESRAQSSRSMYGSSYSYPFTPATPPRSPTKTPTSSPKLASTGSPPRKVVTDFAAFGAPANASVFGTAVASTPFSLAGGKAAFGGIRNGGGRAGMFDADDDEEEDDDGRQKVELREDSISLDQARRIAMQSAWRSARA
;
A
#
# COMPACT_ATOMS: atom_id res chain seq x y z
N MET A 1 18.72 8.19 -2.04
CA MET A 1 19.57 8.56 -3.18
C MET A 1 19.56 10.07 -3.27
N ARG A 2 20.69 10.72 -3.60
CA ARG A 2 20.69 12.18 -3.83
C ARG A 2 19.67 12.52 -4.92
N ARG A 3 18.87 13.57 -4.69
CA ARG A 3 17.83 14.04 -5.62
C ARG A 3 18.41 14.98 -6.68
N ASP A 4 19.62 15.47 -6.44
CA ASP A 4 20.31 16.44 -7.28
C ASP A 4 21.84 16.23 -7.32
N VAL A 5 22.44 16.66 -8.43
CA VAL A 5 23.89 16.60 -8.69
C VAL A 5 24.38 17.98 -9.09
N ARG A 6 25.45 18.46 -8.45
CA ARG A 6 26.08 19.75 -8.75
C ARG A 6 27.47 19.55 -9.34
N ILE A 7 27.59 19.84 -10.63
CA ILE A 7 28.80 19.69 -11.45
C ILE A 7 29.48 21.04 -11.57
N LEU A 8 30.69 21.16 -11.04
CA LEU A 8 31.50 22.38 -11.15
C LEU A 8 32.60 22.21 -12.20
N LEU A 9 32.64 23.09 -13.21
CA LEU A 9 33.76 23.15 -14.15
C LEU A 9 34.81 24.12 -13.63
N VAL A 10 36.04 23.63 -13.47
CA VAL A 10 37.22 24.41 -13.07
C VAL A 10 38.37 24.17 -14.05
N GLY A 11 39.40 25.00 -14.00
CA GLY A 11 40.52 24.93 -14.94
C GLY A 11 41.03 26.30 -15.32
N ASP A 12 42.17 26.33 -16.00
CA ASP A 12 42.87 27.56 -16.35
C ASP A 12 42.07 28.49 -17.28
N GLU A 13 42.50 29.74 -17.40
CA GLU A 13 41.90 30.68 -18.35
C GLU A 13 42.13 30.18 -19.80
N GLY A 14 41.10 30.27 -20.65
CA GLY A 14 41.20 29.88 -22.07
C GLY A 14 41.11 28.38 -22.39
N VAL A 15 40.91 27.50 -21.40
CA VAL A 15 40.75 26.04 -21.61
C VAL A 15 39.38 25.63 -22.19
N GLY A 16 38.39 26.54 -22.15
CA GLY A 16 37.09 26.35 -22.79
C GLY A 16 35.96 25.80 -21.89
N LYS A 17 35.97 26.11 -20.59
CA LYS A 17 34.89 25.77 -19.64
C LYS A 17 33.51 26.26 -20.11
N SER A 18 33.39 27.57 -20.33
CA SER A 18 32.17 28.23 -20.82
C SER A 18 31.69 27.69 -22.18
N THR A 19 32.62 27.32 -23.06
CA THR A 19 32.29 26.73 -24.37
C THR A 19 31.75 25.30 -24.27
N ILE A 20 32.23 24.49 -23.30
CA ILE A 20 31.68 23.15 -23.04
C ILE A 20 30.24 23.27 -22.55
N VAL A 21 29.98 24.13 -21.56
CA VAL A 21 28.62 24.36 -21.03
C VAL A 21 27.68 24.87 -22.12
N THR A 22 28.13 25.86 -22.91
CA THR A 22 27.30 26.43 -23.98
C THR A 22 27.05 25.43 -25.12
N SER A 23 28.05 24.60 -25.45
CA SER A 23 27.92 23.56 -26.48
C SER A 23 26.95 22.45 -26.04
N LEU A 24 26.88 22.13 -24.75
CA LEU A 24 25.86 21.22 -24.21
C LEU A 24 24.46 21.81 -24.41
N ILE A 25 24.29 23.11 -24.13
CA ILE A 25 22.97 23.77 -24.15
C ILE A 25 22.43 23.99 -25.56
N LYS A 26 23.31 24.40 -26.48
CA LYS A 26 22.90 24.84 -27.82
C LYS A 26 23.12 23.77 -28.89
N GLU A 27 23.63 22.60 -28.50
CA GLU A 27 24.02 21.50 -29.39
C GLU A 27 24.93 21.96 -30.56
N SER A 28 25.62 23.09 -30.37
CA SER A 28 26.38 23.77 -31.42
C SER A 28 27.44 24.69 -30.81
N PHE A 29 28.53 24.88 -31.55
CA PHE A 29 29.63 25.73 -31.10
C PHE A 29 29.28 27.21 -31.17
N VAL A 30 29.57 27.93 -30.08
CA VAL A 30 29.42 29.39 -30.00
C VAL A 30 30.79 30.03 -29.87
N ALA A 31 31.18 30.80 -30.89
CA ALA A 31 32.50 31.44 -30.96
C ALA A 31 32.70 32.58 -29.94
N HIS A 32 31.63 33.26 -29.55
CA HIS A 32 31.66 34.38 -28.61
C HIS A 32 30.75 34.09 -27.42
N VAL A 33 31.37 33.71 -26.31
CA VAL A 33 30.70 33.39 -25.04
C VAL A 33 31.15 34.38 -23.97
N GLN A 34 30.26 34.68 -23.03
CA GLN A 34 30.60 35.43 -21.82
C GLN A 34 31.66 34.71 -20.97
N HIS A 35 32.40 35.47 -20.15
CA HIS A 35 33.51 34.95 -19.34
C HIS A 35 33.09 33.88 -18.33
N ILE A 36 31.88 33.98 -17.78
CA ILE A 36 31.25 32.98 -16.90
C ILE A 36 29.80 32.81 -17.34
N VAL A 37 29.39 31.58 -17.63
CA VAL A 37 27.99 31.27 -17.95
C VAL A 37 27.17 31.16 -16.65
N PRO A 38 25.94 31.73 -16.58
CA PRO A 38 25.02 31.49 -15.48
C PRO A 38 24.82 30.01 -15.21
N GLU A 39 24.52 29.68 -13.95
CA GLU A 39 24.21 28.30 -13.56
C GLU A 39 23.09 27.73 -14.43
N VAL A 40 23.30 26.49 -14.88
CA VAL A 40 22.38 25.78 -15.78
C VAL A 40 21.75 24.65 -14.97
N THR A 41 20.42 24.62 -14.92
CA THR A 41 19.67 23.54 -14.30
C THR A 41 19.10 22.64 -15.39
N ILE A 42 19.51 21.37 -15.38
CA ILE A 42 18.92 20.31 -16.19
C ILE A 42 17.90 19.58 -15.31
N PRO A 43 16.61 19.58 -15.67
CA PRO A 43 15.58 18.94 -14.87
C PRO A 43 15.69 17.40 -15.00
N PRO A 44 15.17 16.63 -14.02
CA PRO A 44 15.45 15.20 -13.90
C PRO A 44 14.99 14.40 -15.11
N GLU A 45 13.90 14.79 -15.75
CA GLU A 45 13.28 14.06 -16.89
C GLU A 45 14.18 14.04 -18.13
N VAL A 46 15.17 14.93 -18.21
CA VAL A 46 16.12 15.06 -19.32
C VAL A 46 17.44 14.33 -19.03
N THR A 47 17.66 13.89 -17.78
CA THR A 47 18.87 13.18 -17.37
C THR A 47 18.68 11.66 -17.37
N PRO A 48 19.68 10.86 -17.80
CA PRO A 48 19.57 9.40 -17.80
C PRO A 48 19.29 8.78 -16.41
N GLU A 49 19.72 9.46 -15.36
CA GLU A 49 19.66 8.98 -13.97
C GLU A 49 18.45 9.56 -13.20
N ASN A 50 17.59 10.34 -13.88
CA ASN A 50 16.41 11.01 -13.32
C ASN A 50 16.71 11.89 -12.08
N VAL A 51 17.79 12.69 -12.14
CA VAL A 51 18.22 13.60 -11.07
C VAL A 51 18.40 15.02 -11.58
N THR A 52 18.00 16.00 -10.77
CA THR A 52 18.21 17.41 -11.14
C THR A 52 19.72 17.70 -11.19
N THR A 53 20.22 18.21 -12.31
CA THR A 53 21.65 18.46 -12.48
C THR A 53 21.95 19.95 -12.64
N TYR A 54 22.73 20.50 -11.72
CA TYR A 54 23.23 21.87 -11.75
C TYR A 54 24.63 21.90 -12.35
N ILE A 55 24.82 22.64 -13.44
CA ILE A 55 26.12 22.84 -14.09
C ILE A 55 26.59 24.26 -13.86
N VAL A 56 27.81 24.37 -13.32
CA VAL A 56 28.35 25.62 -12.80
C VAL A 56 29.67 25.90 -13.50
N ASP A 57 29.72 27.02 -14.22
CA ASP A 57 30.94 27.54 -14.83
C ASP A 57 31.68 28.43 -13.82
N SER A 58 33.01 28.39 -13.82
CA SER A 58 33.83 29.16 -12.88
C SER A 58 34.85 30.06 -13.55
N GLY A 59 35.06 31.23 -12.96
CA GLY A 59 36.12 32.17 -13.38
C GLY A 59 37.49 31.69 -12.91
N ALA A 60 38.51 31.85 -13.75
CA ALA A 60 39.90 31.51 -13.44
C ALA A 60 40.76 32.72 -13.02
N GLY A 61 40.17 33.93 -13.01
CA GLY A 61 40.87 35.17 -12.72
C GLY A 61 41.11 35.41 -11.21
N PRO A 62 42.14 36.17 -10.82
CA PRO A 62 42.41 36.50 -9.41
C PRO A 62 41.23 37.15 -8.67
N GLN A 63 40.42 37.92 -9.39
CA GLN A 63 39.22 38.59 -8.89
C GLN A 63 38.08 37.62 -8.51
N ASP A 64 38.06 36.41 -9.09
CA ASP A 64 36.98 35.42 -8.90
C ASP A 64 37.33 34.39 -7.80
N ARG A 65 38.52 34.49 -7.20
CA ARG A 65 39.08 33.47 -6.29
C ARG A 65 38.18 33.13 -5.11
N ALA A 66 37.63 34.14 -4.43
CA ALA A 66 36.76 33.92 -3.27
C ALA A 66 35.45 33.21 -3.69
N HIS A 67 34.93 33.52 -4.87
CA HIS A 67 33.75 32.88 -5.43
C HIS A 67 34.06 31.44 -5.84
N LEU A 68 35.16 31.19 -6.55
CA LEU A 68 35.62 29.86 -6.92
C LEU A 68 35.78 28.94 -5.70
N GLU A 69 36.41 29.41 -4.63
CA GLU A 69 36.56 28.63 -3.39
C GLU A 69 35.21 28.34 -2.71
N SER A 70 34.22 29.23 -2.83
CA SER A 70 32.83 28.97 -2.38
C SER A 70 32.20 27.86 -3.23
N GLU A 71 32.34 27.93 -4.55
CA GLU A 71 31.71 26.96 -5.46
C GLU A 71 32.34 25.58 -5.38
N ILE A 72 33.66 25.49 -5.17
CA ILE A 72 34.37 24.23 -4.93
C ILE A 72 33.82 23.52 -3.68
N ARG A 73 33.50 24.24 -2.60
CA ARG A 73 32.94 23.64 -1.38
C ARG A 73 31.52 23.12 -1.54
N LYS A 74 30.76 23.64 -2.51
CA LYS A 74 29.38 23.22 -2.81
C LYS A 74 29.30 22.11 -3.87
N ALA A 75 30.41 21.80 -4.55
CA ALA A 75 30.41 20.86 -5.66
C ALA A 75 30.10 19.43 -5.16
N HIS A 76 29.28 18.70 -5.92
CA HIS A 76 29.13 17.25 -5.75
C HIS A 76 30.17 16.48 -6.56
N VAL A 77 30.62 17.06 -7.69
CA VAL A 77 31.69 16.56 -8.56
C VAL A 77 32.37 17.75 -9.23
N ILE A 78 33.68 17.63 -9.46
CA ILE A 78 34.50 18.67 -10.08
C ILE A 78 35.04 18.17 -11.42
N CYS A 79 34.75 18.89 -12.49
CA CYS A 79 35.32 18.67 -13.82
C CYS A 79 36.51 19.61 -14.00
N VAL A 80 37.74 19.08 -13.98
CA VAL A 80 38.97 19.86 -14.19
C VAL A 80 39.28 19.88 -15.69
N VAL A 81 39.03 21.02 -16.33
CA VAL A 81 39.19 21.23 -17.76
C VAL A 81 40.60 21.71 -18.07
N TYR A 82 41.29 21.00 -18.96
CA TYR A 82 42.55 21.41 -19.57
C TYR A 82 42.40 21.45 -21.10
N SER A 83 43.33 22.13 -21.77
CA SER A 83 43.30 22.35 -23.21
C SER A 83 44.37 21.51 -23.88
N ILE A 84 44.00 20.72 -24.89
CA ILE A 84 44.95 19.84 -25.61
C ILE A 84 46.07 20.64 -26.30
N ASP A 85 45.78 21.87 -26.74
CA ASP A 85 46.74 22.80 -27.36
C ASP A 85 47.59 23.60 -26.35
N ASN A 86 47.40 23.41 -25.04
CA ASN A 86 48.16 24.09 -23.99
C ASN A 86 48.66 23.11 -22.91
N PRO A 87 49.88 22.53 -23.08
CA PRO A 87 50.45 21.56 -22.13
C PRO A 87 50.53 22.06 -20.68
N ASN A 88 50.79 23.36 -20.48
CA ASN A 88 50.86 23.94 -19.13
C ASN A 88 49.54 23.78 -18.35
N SER A 89 48.39 23.75 -19.03
CA SER A 89 47.09 23.57 -18.37
C SER A 89 46.90 22.15 -17.83
N PHE A 90 47.54 21.15 -18.43
CA PHE A 90 47.57 19.77 -17.94
C PHE A 90 48.54 19.62 -16.76
N ASP A 91 49.76 20.16 -16.87
CA ASP A 91 50.78 20.13 -15.79
C ASP A 91 50.28 20.76 -14.48
N ARG A 92 49.36 21.72 -14.58
CA ARG A 92 48.72 22.38 -13.44
C ARG A 92 47.69 21.54 -12.70
N ILE A 93 47.23 20.42 -13.26
CA ILE A 93 46.27 19.52 -12.60
C ILE A 93 46.87 18.94 -11.31
N PRO A 94 47.99 18.19 -11.34
CA PRO A 94 48.60 17.63 -10.13
C PRO A 94 49.37 18.66 -9.30
N THR A 95 49.87 19.75 -9.91
CA THR A 95 50.71 20.74 -9.19
C THR A 95 49.91 21.86 -8.51
N PHE A 96 48.69 22.15 -8.96
CA PHE A 96 47.86 23.23 -8.42
C PHE A 96 46.43 22.79 -8.11
N TRP A 97 45.66 22.33 -9.11
CA TRP A 97 44.20 22.14 -8.96
C TRP A 97 43.85 21.07 -7.91
N LEU A 98 44.40 19.85 -8.03
CA LEU A 98 44.10 18.77 -7.09
C LEU A 98 44.61 19.08 -5.66
N PRO A 99 45.86 19.57 -5.44
CA PRO A 99 46.28 20.04 -4.12
C PRO A 99 45.40 21.16 -3.55
N HIS A 100 44.88 22.05 -4.39
CA HIS A 100 44.03 23.15 -3.95
C HIS A 100 42.69 22.66 -3.41
N PHE A 101 42.04 21.67 -4.04
CA PHE A 101 40.81 21.08 -3.51
C PHE A 101 41.03 20.44 -2.14
N ARG A 102 42.14 19.71 -1.97
CA ARG A 102 42.54 19.12 -0.68
C ARG A 102 42.77 20.18 0.39
N GLN A 103 43.43 21.30 0.06
CA GLN A 103 43.63 22.42 0.99
C GLN A 103 42.31 23.04 1.47
N LEU A 104 41.27 23.02 0.63
CA LEU A 104 39.93 23.48 1.00
C LEU A 104 39.11 22.44 1.79
N GLY A 105 39.66 21.25 2.02
CA GLY A 105 38.97 20.14 2.69
C GLY A 105 37.91 19.45 1.83
N VAL A 106 37.97 19.62 0.51
CA VAL A 106 36.99 19.05 -0.42
C VAL A 106 37.47 17.69 -0.92
N ASN A 107 36.66 16.67 -0.69
CA ASN A 107 36.91 15.28 -1.10
C ASN A 107 35.70 14.74 -1.87
N VAL A 108 35.52 15.26 -3.09
CA VAL A 108 34.46 14.87 -4.01
C VAL A 108 35.08 14.29 -5.28
N PRO A 109 34.34 13.47 -6.06
CA PRO A 109 34.86 12.92 -7.30
C PRO A 109 35.35 14.01 -8.27
N VAL A 110 36.43 13.71 -8.98
CA VAL A 110 37.06 14.58 -9.98
C VAL A 110 37.08 13.88 -11.33
N ILE A 111 36.60 14.58 -12.37
CA ILE A 111 36.70 14.16 -13.77
C ILE A 111 37.70 15.07 -14.46
N LEU A 112 38.73 14.50 -15.08
CA LEU A 112 39.65 15.27 -15.93
C LEU A 112 39.02 15.44 -17.31
N VAL A 113 39.07 16.66 -17.86
CA VAL A 113 38.41 16.98 -19.13
C VAL A 113 39.41 17.61 -20.11
N GLY A 114 39.85 16.84 -21.09
CA GLY A 114 40.76 17.29 -22.14
C GLY A 114 39.98 17.92 -23.30
N ASN A 115 39.86 19.25 -23.32
CA ASN A 115 39.08 19.97 -24.32
C ASN A 115 39.93 20.41 -25.53
N LYS A 116 39.26 20.68 -26.66
CA LYS A 116 39.85 21.05 -27.95
C LYS A 116 40.62 19.93 -28.64
N ILE A 117 40.16 18.68 -28.50
CA ILE A 117 40.75 17.54 -29.20
C ILE A 117 40.74 17.72 -30.74
N ASP A 118 39.89 18.60 -31.28
CA ASP A 118 39.89 18.96 -32.70
C ASP A 118 41.17 19.68 -33.18
N LEU A 119 41.99 20.20 -32.26
CA LEU A 119 43.28 20.82 -32.55
C LEU A 119 44.46 19.84 -32.46
N ARG A 120 44.20 18.60 -32.02
CA ARG A 120 45.20 17.54 -31.97
C ARG A 120 45.52 17.06 -33.38
N GLY A 121 46.80 17.06 -33.75
CA GLY A 121 47.27 16.49 -35.01
C GLY A 121 47.63 15.01 -34.86
N GLY A 122 47.04 14.13 -35.68
CA GLY A 122 47.32 12.69 -35.71
C GLY A 122 46.27 11.82 -35.00
N GLU A 123 46.29 10.51 -35.26
CA GLU A 123 45.51 9.53 -34.49
C GLU A 123 46.24 9.25 -33.17
N VAL A 124 45.63 9.62 -32.05
CA VAL A 124 46.07 9.20 -30.71
C VAL A 124 45.19 8.04 -30.30
N THR A 125 45.83 6.95 -29.91
CA THR A 125 45.13 5.76 -29.42
C THR A 125 44.82 5.95 -27.94
N ASN A 126 43.80 5.25 -27.43
CA ASN A 126 43.42 5.38 -26.02
C ASN A 126 44.57 5.00 -25.09
N GLU A 127 45.43 4.05 -25.51
CA GLU A 127 46.62 3.60 -24.76
C GLU A 127 47.58 4.74 -24.42
N ALA A 128 47.85 5.67 -25.34
CA ALA A 128 48.80 6.76 -25.12
C ALA A 128 48.29 7.76 -24.08
N LEU A 129 46.98 8.01 -24.06
CA LEU A 129 46.36 8.83 -23.04
C LEU A 129 46.35 8.09 -21.68
N GLU A 130 46.31 6.73 -21.65
CA GLU A 130 46.36 5.91 -20.40
C GLU A 130 47.68 6.07 -19.70
N GLU A 131 48.77 6.04 -20.47
CA GLU A 131 50.11 6.25 -19.94
C GLU A 131 50.29 7.66 -19.33
N GLU A 132 49.63 8.68 -19.89
CA GLU A 132 49.75 10.07 -19.42
C GLU A 132 48.97 10.32 -18.11
N ILE A 133 47.80 9.70 -17.95
CA ILE A 133 46.90 9.96 -16.79
C ILE A 133 47.11 8.99 -15.64
N ALA A 134 47.59 7.76 -15.90
CA ALA A 134 47.80 6.75 -14.88
C ALA A 134 48.58 7.23 -13.64
N PRO A 135 49.66 8.05 -13.76
CA PRO A 135 50.35 8.60 -12.60
C PRO A 135 49.45 9.47 -11.71
N ILE A 136 48.59 10.31 -12.32
CA ILE A 136 47.68 11.21 -11.61
C ILE A 136 46.63 10.40 -10.85
N MET A 137 45.99 9.42 -11.48
CA MET A 137 44.99 8.55 -10.83
C MET A 137 45.57 7.68 -9.70
N SER A 138 46.86 7.33 -9.80
CA SER A 138 47.55 6.59 -8.75
C SER A 138 47.75 7.43 -7.48
N GLU A 139 48.14 8.71 -7.67
CA GLU A 139 48.41 9.68 -6.60
C GLU A 139 47.14 10.31 -6.02
N PHE A 140 46.15 10.63 -6.87
CA PHE A 140 44.92 11.34 -6.52
C PHE A 140 43.71 10.42 -6.66
N LYS A 141 43.27 9.87 -5.52
CA LYS A 141 42.17 8.88 -5.45
C LYS A 141 40.79 9.46 -5.70
N GLU A 142 40.67 10.77 -5.60
CA GLU A 142 39.48 11.52 -5.98
C GLU A 142 39.28 11.58 -7.51
N VAL A 143 40.32 11.32 -8.31
CA VAL A 143 40.21 11.30 -9.78
C VAL A 143 39.63 9.97 -10.23
N GLU A 144 38.38 9.99 -10.72
CA GLU A 144 37.66 8.79 -11.15
C GLU A 144 37.96 8.45 -12.62
N THR A 145 37.90 9.43 -13.51
CA THR A 145 38.12 9.20 -14.94
C THR A 145 38.61 10.44 -15.68
N CYS A 146 39.02 10.27 -16.93
CA CYS A 146 39.35 11.34 -17.86
C CYS A 146 38.56 11.21 -19.16
N VAL A 147 37.99 12.32 -19.63
CA VAL A 147 37.22 12.40 -20.86
C VAL A 147 37.81 13.47 -21.77
N GLU A 148 38.18 13.09 -22.98
CA GLU A 148 38.58 14.06 -24.00
C GLU A 148 37.39 14.47 -24.86
N CYS A 149 37.24 15.78 -25.08
CA CYS A 149 36.09 16.35 -25.79
C CYS A 149 36.50 17.50 -26.75
N SER A 150 35.59 17.84 -27.66
CA SER A 150 35.66 19.06 -28.46
C SER A 150 34.33 19.79 -28.38
N ALA A 151 34.32 20.92 -27.66
CA ALA A 151 33.19 21.86 -27.70
C ALA A 151 32.95 22.45 -29.11
N LYS A 152 33.95 22.41 -30.01
CA LYS A 152 33.84 22.93 -31.38
C LYS A 152 33.14 21.94 -32.32
N LYS A 153 33.40 20.64 -32.18
CA LYS A 153 32.80 19.55 -32.97
C LYS A 153 31.69 18.80 -32.22
N PRO A 154 31.08 19.43 -31.20
CA PRO A 154 30.36 18.77 -30.09
C PRO A 154 30.70 17.30 -29.81
N LEU A 155 31.98 16.93 -29.78
CA LEU A 155 32.41 15.54 -29.58
C LEU A 155 32.62 15.29 -28.08
N ASN A 156 32.05 14.21 -27.56
CA ASN A 156 32.18 13.76 -26.16
C ASN A 156 31.76 14.78 -25.08
N VAL A 157 31.05 15.85 -25.45
CA VAL A 157 30.66 16.91 -24.51
C VAL A 157 29.63 16.36 -23.51
N SER A 158 28.67 15.58 -23.99
CA SER A 158 27.63 14.94 -23.17
C SER A 158 28.22 13.92 -22.18
N GLU A 159 29.24 13.19 -22.62
CA GLU A 159 29.93 12.14 -21.90
C GLU A 159 30.63 12.70 -20.65
N VAL A 160 31.17 13.92 -20.71
CA VAL A 160 31.75 14.60 -19.54
C VAL A 160 30.72 14.70 -18.41
N PHE A 161 29.50 15.17 -18.74
CA PHE A 161 28.44 15.35 -17.75
C PHE A 161 27.83 14.01 -17.30
N TYR A 162 27.75 13.04 -18.21
CA TYR A 162 27.32 11.68 -17.89
C TYR A 162 28.24 11.01 -16.86
N PHE A 163 29.56 11.01 -17.09
CA PHE A 163 30.52 10.43 -16.15
C PHE A 163 30.58 11.20 -14.83
N ALA A 164 30.41 12.53 -14.88
CA ALA A 164 30.33 13.35 -13.67
C ALA A 164 29.11 12.98 -12.81
N GLN A 165 27.92 12.80 -13.41
CA GLN A 165 26.74 12.32 -12.68
C GLN A 165 26.96 10.93 -12.10
N LYS A 166 27.47 9.99 -12.90
CA LYS A 166 27.73 8.62 -12.46
C LYS A 166 28.72 8.53 -11.30
N ALA A 167 29.78 9.34 -11.30
CA ALA A 167 30.75 9.35 -10.21
C ALA A 167 30.12 9.75 -8.86
N VAL A 168 29.10 10.62 -8.87
CA VAL A 168 28.36 11.02 -7.66
C VAL A 168 27.34 9.95 -7.27
N LEU A 169 26.59 9.45 -8.24
CA LEU A 169 25.49 8.53 -8.00
C LEU A 169 25.96 7.10 -7.76
N HIS A 170 27.14 6.70 -8.21
CA HIS A 170 27.65 5.34 -8.10
C HIS A 170 29.13 5.34 -7.67
N PRO A 171 29.45 5.88 -6.48
CA PRO A 171 30.84 6.09 -6.08
C PRO A 171 31.60 4.76 -5.96
N THR A 172 32.82 4.72 -6.49
CA THR A 172 33.71 3.54 -6.42
C THR A 172 34.29 3.37 -5.01
N ALA A 173 34.64 4.49 -4.38
CA ALA A 173 35.39 4.56 -3.14
C ALA A 173 34.86 3.70 -1.98
N PRO A 174 33.55 3.60 -1.67
CA PRO A 174 33.08 2.73 -0.59
C PRO A 174 33.08 1.24 -0.95
N LEU A 175 33.06 0.90 -2.25
CA LEU A 175 32.93 -0.49 -2.72
C LEU A 175 34.27 -1.21 -2.84
N TYR A 176 35.27 -0.54 -3.42
CA TYR A 176 36.45 -1.20 -3.96
C TYR A 176 37.72 -0.42 -3.66
N ASP A 177 38.81 -1.15 -3.38
CA ASP A 177 40.15 -0.59 -3.31
C ASP A 177 40.85 -0.79 -4.65
N SER A 178 41.10 0.32 -5.36
CA SER A 178 41.71 0.29 -6.68
C SER A 178 43.20 -0.08 -6.66
N ARG A 179 43.88 0.01 -5.51
CA ARG A 179 45.31 -0.31 -5.38
C ARG A 179 45.50 -1.81 -5.13
N ASP A 180 44.73 -2.34 -4.19
CA ASP A 180 44.83 -3.74 -3.79
C ASP A 180 43.95 -4.66 -4.65
N HIS A 181 43.16 -4.06 -5.54
CA HIS A 181 42.22 -4.75 -6.44
C HIS A 181 41.19 -5.63 -5.71
N VAL A 182 40.77 -5.23 -4.51
CA VAL A 182 39.85 -6.00 -3.65
C VAL A 182 38.63 -5.18 -3.22
N LEU A 183 37.51 -5.87 -3.00
CA LEU A 183 36.33 -5.28 -2.36
C LEU A 183 36.64 -4.86 -0.92
N LYS A 184 36.13 -3.70 -0.50
CA LYS A 184 36.29 -3.24 0.87
C LYS A 184 35.46 -4.09 1.85
N PRO A 185 35.89 -4.23 3.12
CA PRO A 185 35.21 -5.07 4.10
C PRO A 185 33.71 -4.78 4.27
N ALA A 186 33.31 -3.51 4.26
CA ALA A 186 31.89 -3.13 4.36
C ALA A 186 31.07 -3.60 3.15
N CYS A 187 31.62 -3.49 1.93
CA CYS A 187 30.98 -3.97 0.71
C CYS A 187 30.88 -5.50 0.71
N LEU A 188 31.93 -6.20 1.14
CA LEU A 188 31.91 -7.65 1.33
C LEU A 188 30.81 -8.07 2.30
N SER A 189 30.73 -7.46 3.48
CA SER A 189 29.68 -7.75 4.46
C SER A 189 28.27 -7.49 3.92
N ALA A 190 28.07 -6.41 3.16
CA ALA A 190 26.79 -6.10 2.55
C ALA A 190 26.39 -7.14 1.49
N LEU A 191 27.29 -7.47 0.56
CA LEU A 191 27.02 -8.46 -0.49
C LEU A 191 26.83 -9.88 0.07
N ARG A 192 27.58 -10.26 1.10
CA ARG A 192 27.39 -11.54 1.82
C ARG A 192 26.01 -11.63 2.44
N ARG A 193 25.55 -10.55 3.08
CA ARG A 193 24.20 -10.50 3.62
C ARG A 193 23.17 -10.65 2.50
N ILE A 194 23.33 -9.94 1.39
CA ILE A 194 22.42 -10.04 0.24
C ILE A 194 22.37 -11.47 -0.30
N PHE A 195 23.53 -12.12 -0.50
CA PHE A 195 23.61 -13.52 -0.91
C PHE A 195 22.78 -14.42 0.02
N LYS A 196 23.01 -14.33 1.33
CA LYS A 196 22.28 -15.10 2.35
C LYS A 196 20.77 -14.83 2.37
N LEU A 197 20.32 -13.66 1.92
CA LEU A 197 18.90 -13.33 1.82
C LEU A 197 18.26 -13.84 0.53
N CYS A 198 19.06 -14.00 -0.53
CA CYS A 198 18.61 -14.53 -1.81
C CYS A 198 18.62 -16.07 -1.87
N ASP A 199 19.50 -16.70 -1.10
CA ASP A 199 19.51 -18.14 -0.84
C ASP A 199 18.27 -18.45 0.03
N ALA A 200 17.17 -18.85 -0.60
CA ALA A 200 15.87 -18.98 0.04
C ALA A 200 15.82 -20.27 0.88
N ASN A 201 16.40 -21.35 0.36
CA ASN A 201 16.42 -22.66 1.00
C ASN A 201 17.61 -22.87 1.98
N LYS A 202 18.54 -21.90 2.06
CA LYS A 202 19.74 -21.90 2.94
C LYS A 202 20.72 -23.04 2.67
N ASP A 203 20.80 -23.50 1.42
CA ASP A 203 21.74 -24.54 1.00
C ASP A 203 23.16 -24.01 0.69
N GLY A 204 23.33 -22.68 0.66
CA GLY A 204 24.59 -22.00 0.42
C GLY A 204 24.94 -21.82 -1.07
N ILE A 205 23.99 -22.04 -1.97
CA ILE A 205 24.08 -21.68 -3.40
C ILE A 205 22.89 -20.81 -3.81
N LEU A 206 23.02 -20.14 -4.96
CA LEU A 206 21.89 -19.54 -5.67
C LEU A 206 21.62 -20.38 -6.91
N ASP A 207 20.54 -21.13 -6.87
CA ASP A 207 20.11 -21.96 -7.98
C ASP A 207 19.51 -21.11 -9.14
N PRO A 208 19.12 -21.69 -10.29
CA PRO A 208 18.55 -20.89 -11.38
C PRO A 208 17.24 -20.16 -11.01
N ALA A 209 16.45 -20.69 -10.08
CA ALA A 209 15.19 -20.09 -9.66
C ALA A 209 15.45 -18.89 -8.73
N GLU A 210 16.29 -19.07 -7.72
CA GLU A 210 16.70 -18.03 -6.76
C GLU A 210 17.45 -16.89 -7.47
N LEU A 211 18.35 -17.23 -8.40
CA LEU A 211 19.08 -16.23 -9.17
C LEU A 211 18.15 -15.42 -10.09
N ASN A 212 17.11 -16.04 -10.64
CA ASN A 212 16.08 -15.34 -11.41
C ASN A 212 15.17 -14.48 -10.54
N GLU A 213 14.86 -14.91 -9.32
CA GLU A 213 14.12 -14.11 -8.36
C GLU A 213 14.94 -12.89 -7.91
N PHE A 214 16.22 -13.07 -7.61
CA PHE A 214 17.17 -11.99 -7.36
C PHE A 214 17.20 -10.98 -8.52
N GLN A 215 17.24 -11.48 -9.76
CA GLN A 215 17.26 -10.63 -10.96
C GLN A 215 15.95 -9.85 -11.14
N ARG A 216 14.80 -10.50 -10.99
CA ARG A 216 13.50 -9.81 -10.98
C ARG A 216 13.43 -8.76 -9.89
N LYS A 217 13.93 -9.06 -8.69
CA LYS A 217 13.92 -8.12 -7.55
C LYS A 217 14.79 -6.90 -7.84
N CYS A 218 16.01 -7.08 -8.35
CA CYS A 218 16.97 -5.99 -8.53
C CYS A 218 16.80 -5.21 -9.84
N PHE A 219 16.38 -5.87 -10.91
CA PHE A 219 16.43 -5.34 -12.28
C PHE A 219 15.11 -5.47 -13.04
N ASP A 220 14.03 -5.94 -12.40
CA ASP A 220 12.69 -6.12 -12.97
C ASP A 220 12.65 -7.03 -14.23
N ALA A 221 13.67 -7.86 -14.43
CA ALA A 221 13.76 -8.80 -15.55
C ALA A 221 14.44 -10.11 -15.10
N PRO A 222 13.97 -11.29 -15.56
CA PRO A 222 14.69 -12.55 -15.37
C PRO A 222 15.83 -12.70 -16.39
N LEU A 223 16.79 -13.57 -16.08
CA LEU A 223 17.84 -13.96 -17.02
C LEU A 223 17.35 -15.10 -17.93
N GLN A 224 17.78 -15.07 -19.19
CA GLN A 224 17.60 -16.19 -20.10
C GLN A 224 18.51 -17.35 -19.69
N VAL A 225 18.11 -18.59 -20.01
CA VAL A 225 18.87 -19.81 -19.64
C VAL A 225 20.31 -19.76 -20.17
N GLN A 226 20.50 -19.26 -21.39
CA GLN A 226 21.82 -19.12 -22.01
C GLN A 226 22.71 -18.10 -21.28
N GLU A 227 22.12 -17.03 -20.75
CA GLU A 227 22.83 -16.00 -19.98
C GLU A 227 23.28 -16.56 -18.62
N LEU A 228 22.42 -17.34 -17.96
CA LEU A 228 22.74 -18.04 -16.72
C LEU A 228 23.89 -19.03 -16.89
N GLU A 229 23.87 -19.82 -17.97
CA GLU A 229 24.96 -20.73 -18.31
C GLU A 229 26.26 -19.97 -18.59
N GLY A 230 26.19 -18.86 -19.33
CA GLY A 230 27.34 -17.99 -19.59
C GLY A 230 27.96 -17.42 -18.31
N ILE A 231 27.13 -16.93 -17.37
CA ILE A 231 27.58 -16.45 -16.05
C ILE A 231 28.30 -17.57 -15.29
N ARG A 232 27.68 -18.76 -15.21
CA ARG A 232 28.24 -19.91 -14.49
C ARG A 232 29.56 -20.37 -15.07
N GLN A 233 29.65 -20.47 -16.39
CA GLN A 233 30.87 -20.87 -17.07
C GLN A 233 32.00 -19.87 -16.80
N MET A 234 31.70 -18.57 -16.89
CA MET A 234 32.67 -17.51 -16.61
C MET A 234 33.19 -17.56 -15.17
N VAL A 235 32.31 -17.73 -14.18
CA VAL A 235 32.72 -17.86 -12.77
C VAL A 235 33.55 -19.12 -12.56
N LYS A 236 33.14 -20.24 -13.14
CA LYS A 236 33.83 -21.53 -13.02
C LYS A 236 35.25 -21.49 -13.60
N GLU A 237 35.48 -20.72 -14.65
CA GLU A 237 36.80 -20.56 -15.29
C GLU A 237 37.77 -19.70 -14.47
N HIS A 238 37.27 -18.79 -13.63
CA HIS A 238 38.10 -17.77 -12.97
C HIS A 238 38.10 -17.88 -11.44
N THR A 239 37.25 -18.71 -10.85
CA THR A 239 37.14 -18.83 -9.39
C THR A 239 36.84 -20.26 -8.97
N ASP A 240 37.84 -20.91 -8.38
CA ASP A 240 37.70 -22.24 -7.80
C ASP A 240 36.62 -22.23 -6.70
N GLY A 241 35.66 -23.15 -6.80
CA GLY A 241 34.53 -23.21 -5.86
C GLY A 241 33.49 -22.10 -6.04
N GLY A 242 33.56 -21.30 -7.10
CA GLY A 242 32.56 -20.26 -7.40
C GLY A 242 31.20 -20.80 -7.86
N VAL A 243 31.14 -22.05 -8.32
CA VAL A 243 29.92 -22.74 -8.75
C VAL A 243 29.90 -24.14 -8.12
N ARG A 244 28.78 -24.52 -7.50
CA ARG A 244 28.57 -25.85 -6.88
C ARG A 244 27.17 -26.34 -7.23
N ASP A 245 27.06 -27.61 -7.64
CA ASP A 245 25.79 -28.28 -8.00
C ASP A 245 24.93 -27.50 -9.03
N GLY A 246 25.61 -26.77 -9.92
CA GLY A 246 24.96 -25.91 -10.91
C GLY A 246 24.44 -24.58 -10.35
N GLY A 247 24.54 -24.29 -9.06
CA GLY A 247 24.24 -23.00 -8.44
C GLY A 247 25.48 -22.14 -8.21
N LEU A 248 25.27 -20.83 -8.05
CA LEU A 248 26.32 -19.86 -7.76
C LEU A 248 26.61 -19.83 -6.25
N THR A 249 27.86 -19.99 -5.83
CA THR A 249 28.22 -19.91 -4.40
C THR A 249 28.43 -18.46 -3.95
N GLU A 250 28.54 -18.23 -2.64
CA GLU A 250 28.88 -16.89 -2.09
C GLU A 250 30.17 -16.34 -2.74
N ILE A 251 31.18 -17.19 -2.91
CA ILE A 251 32.46 -16.82 -3.52
C ILE A 251 32.25 -16.40 -4.99
N GLY A 252 31.46 -17.17 -5.74
CA GLY A 252 31.11 -16.83 -7.12
C GLY A 252 30.33 -15.52 -7.23
N PHE A 253 29.38 -15.29 -6.32
CA PHE A 253 28.60 -14.05 -6.25
C PHE A 253 29.47 -12.82 -5.98
N LEU A 254 30.41 -12.91 -5.03
CA LEU A 254 31.37 -11.85 -4.75
C LEU A 254 32.32 -11.60 -5.93
N TYR A 255 32.75 -12.66 -6.62
CA TYR A 255 33.57 -12.55 -7.82
C TYR A 255 32.84 -11.82 -8.96
N LEU A 256 31.55 -12.12 -9.19
CA LEU A 256 30.74 -11.41 -10.18
C LEU A 256 30.67 -9.91 -9.91
N HIS A 257 30.38 -9.52 -8.67
CA HIS A 257 30.33 -8.11 -8.29
C HIS A 257 31.69 -7.42 -8.39
N THR A 258 32.78 -8.12 -8.04
CA THR A 258 34.15 -7.63 -8.26
C THR A 258 34.40 -7.37 -9.75
N THR A 259 34.00 -8.31 -10.62
CA THR A 259 34.14 -8.20 -12.07
C THR A 259 33.32 -7.02 -12.64
N PHE A 260 32.09 -6.79 -12.15
CA PHE A 260 31.29 -5.65 -12.58
C PHE A 260 31.97 -4.33 -12.25
N ILE A 261 32.51 -4.20 -11.03
CA ILE A 261 33.22 -2.99 -10.60
C ILE A 261 34.49 -2.77 -11.44
N GLN A 262 35.30 -3.80 -11.64
CA GLN A 262 36.53 -3.72 -12.45
C GLN A 262 36.26 -3.34 -13.92
N ARG A 263 35.09 -3.69 -14.46
CA ARG A 263 34.65 -3.33 -15.82
C ARG A 263 33.89 -2.00 -15.88
N GLY A 264 33.94 -1.18 -14.82
CA GLY A 264 33.28 0.13 -14.76
C GLY A 264 31.74 0.08 -14.63
N ARG A 265 31.15 -1.10 -14.37
CA ARG A 265 29.70 -1.29 -14.20
C ARG A 265 29.27 -1.16 -12.74
N LEU A 266 29.63 -0.04 -12.12
CA LEU A 266 29.35 0.26 -10.71
C LEU A 266 27.85 0.31 -10.42
N GLU A 267 27.06 0.77 -11.39
CA GLU A 267 25.60 0.88 -11.31
C GLU A 267 24.94 -0.46 -10.94
N THR A 268 25.41 -1.57 -11.50
CA THR A 268 24.85 -2.91 -11.27
C THR A 268 24.96 -3.29 -9.80
N THR A 269 26.13 -3.08 -9.19
CA THR A 269 26.35 -3.37 -7.77
C THR A 269 25.58 -2.42 -6.87
N TRP A 270 25.54 -1.12 -7.21
CA TRP A 270 24.78 -0.13 -6.44
C TRP A 270 23.28 -0.34 -6.48
N THR A 271 22.72 -0.74 -7.63
CA THR A 271 21.30 -1.08 -7.76
C THR A 271 20.93 -2.24 -6.83
N VAL A 272 21.76 -3.28 -6.78
CA VAL A 272 21.59 -4.40 -5.85
C VAL A 272 21.65 -3.92 -4.40
N LEU A 273 22.69 -3.16 -4.01
CA LEU A 273 22.84 -2.63 -2.65
C LEU A 273 21.61 -1.79 -2.23
N ARG A 274 21.14 -0.88 -3.11
CA ARG A 274 19.99 -0.02 -2.83
C ARG A 274 18.69 -0.80 -2.73
N LYS A 275 18.47 -1.81 -3.57
CA LYS A 275 17.28 -2.66 -3.50
C LYS A 275 17.17 -3.40 -2.16
N PHE A 276 18.31 -3.67 -1.52
CA PHE A 276 18.40 -4.27 -0.19
C PHE A 276 18.57 -3.25 0.94
N GLY A 277 18.33 -1.96 0.67
CA GLY A 277 18.19 -0.91 1.68
C GLY A 277 19.49 -0.18 2.06
N TYR A 278 20.62 -0.47 1.39
CA TYR A 278 21.91 0.15 1.69
C TYR A 278 22.02 1.57 1.13
N ALA A 279 22.59 2.47 1.93
CA ALA A 279 23.00 3.81 1.53
C ALA A 279 24.44 3.84 0.99
N GLU A 280 24.92 5.03 0.62
CA GLU A 280 26.27 5.29 0.08
C GLU A 280 27.40 4.91 1.07
N ASP A 281 27.12 4.93 2.38
CA ASP A 281 28.03 4.50 3.45
C ASP A 281 27.98 2.99 3.74
N LEU A 282 27.21 2.24 2.93
CA LEU A 282 26.98 0.80 3.09
C LEU A 282 26.34 0.41 4.41
N ARG A 283 25.55 1.32 5.01
CA ARG A 283 24.65 1.02 6.12
C ARG A 283 23.21 0.93 5.62
N LEU A 284 22.40 0.11 6.29
CA LEU A 284 20.97 0.07 6.02
C LEU A 284 20.34 1.39 6.46
N THR A 285 19.54 1.98 5.58
CA THR A 285 18.85 3.24 5.86
C THR A 285 17.84 3.09 6.98
N GLU A 286 17.65 4.14 7.79
CA GLU A 286 16.66 4.14 8.86
C GLU A 286 15.25 3.89 8.32
N GLY A 287 14.87 4.52 7.20
CA GLY A 287 13.57 4.29 6.56
C GLY A 287 13.38 2.86 6.04
N PHE A 288 14.46 2.17 5.69
CA PHE A 288 14.38 0.74 5.37
C PHE A 288 14.17 -0.11 6.62
N LEU A 289 14.86 0.16 7.73
CA LEU A 289 14.71 -0.61 8.97
C LEU A 289 13.41 -0.31 9.72
N LEU A 290 13.00 0.96 9.71
CA LEU A 290 11.88 1.52 10.45
C LEU A 290 10.97 2.28 9.49
N PRO A 291 10.23 1.56 8.62
CA PRO A 291 9.21 2.20 7.78
C PRO A 291 8.16 2.87 8.68
N LYS A 292 7.53 3.95 8.18
CA LYS A 292 6.50 4.69 8.92
C LYS A 292 5.38 3.73 9.33
N PHE A 293 5.13 3.65 10.63
CA PHE A 293 4.13 2.77 11.23
C PHE A 293 3.54 3.45 12.47
N ASP A 294 2.44 4.15 12.29
CA ASP A 294 1.84 4.98 13.34
C ASP A 294 0.92 4.14 14.24
N VAL A 295 1.21 4.14 15.54
CA VAL A 295 0.45 3.38 16.54
C VAL A 295 -0.25 4.36 17.49
N PRO A 296 -1.59 4.39 17.52
CA PRO A 296 -2.34 5.21 18.47
C PRO A 296 -2.02 4.85 19.92
N SER A 297 -2.03 5.84 20.82
CA SER A 297 -1.57 5.70 22.21
C SER A 297 -2.34 4.69 23.08
N ASP A 298 -3.55 4.32 22.69
CA ASP A 298 -4.40 3.36 23.39
C ASP A 298 -4.54 2.02 22.66
N CYS A 299 -3.81 1.85 21.56
CA CYS A 299 -3.69 0.60 20.83
C CYS A 299 -2.41 -0.15 21.20
N SER A 300 -2.28 -1.37 20.72
CA SER A 300 -1.07 -2.19 20.81
C SER A 300 -0.80 -2.87 19.49
N VAL A 301 0.42 -3.37 19.30
CA VAL A 301 0.84 -4.00 18.06
C VAL A 301 0.99 -5.50 18.29
N GLU A 302 0.47 -6.28 17.36
CA GLU A 302 0.63 -7.73 17.32
C GLU A 302 1.22 -8.15 15.96
N LEU A 303 1.73 -9.37 15.88
CA LEU A 303 2.04 -9.98 14.60
C LEU A 303 0.74 -10.24 13.83
N SER A 304 0.74 -9.93 12.53
CA SER A 304 -0.32 -10.34 11.62
C SER A 304 -0.16 -11.82 11.25
N PRO A 305 -1.16 -12.45 10.60
CA PRO A 305 -0.99 -13.80 10.07
C PRO A 305 0.24 -13.96 9.16
N LEU A 306 0.57 -12.93 8.36
CA LEU A 306 1.76 -12.92 7.52
C LEU A 306 3.06 -12.83 8.33
N GLY A 307 3.03 -12.13 9.47
CA GLY A 307 4.17 -12.07 10.40
C GLY A 307 4.43 -13.42 11.07
N TYR A 308 3.38 -14.09 11.54
CA TYR A 308 3.50 -15.45 12.08
C TYR A 308 4.01 -16.43 11.03
N GLN A 309 3.43 -16.42 9.83
CA GLN A 309 3.88 -17.27 8.73
C GLN A 309 5.37 -17.09 8.45
N PHE A 310 5.84 -15.85 8.32
CA PHE A 310 7.26 -15.58 8.09
C PHE A 310 8.18 -16.14 9.19
N PHE A 311 7.81 -15.95 10.46
CA PHE A 311 8.63 -16.46 11.56
C PHE A 311 8.57 -17.98 11.71
N THR A 312 7.47 -18.62 11.31
CA THR A 312 7.38 -20.09 11.20
C THR A 312 8.27 -20.61 10.08
N ASP A 313 8.15 -20.07 8.87
CA ASP A 313 8.95 -20.46 7.71
C ASP A 313 10.46 -20.30 8.02
N LEU A 314 10.82 -19.20 8.70
CA LEU A 314 12.19 -18.95 9.13
C LEU A 314 12.67 -19.95 10.18
N PHE A 315 11.81 -20.37 11.11
CA PHE A 315 12.15 -21.39 12.09
C PHE A 315 12.42 -22.72 11.38
N GLU A 316 11.48 -23.19 10.56
CA GLU A 316 11.57 -24.48 9.85
C GLU A 316 12.77 -24.56 8.91
N THR A 317 13.13 -23.43 8.30
CA THR A 317 14.31 -23.36 7.41
C THR A 317 15.63 -23.56 8.15
N PHE A 318 15.72 -23.18 9.43
CA PHE A 318 16.94 -23.23 10.23
C PHE A 318 16.98 -24.37 11.26
N ASP A 319 15.85 -25.02 11.53
CA ASP A 319 15.75 -26.29 12.27
C ASP A 319 16.25 -27.44 11.38
N LYS A 320 17.58 -27.60 11.31
CA LYS A 320 18.22 -28.49 10.34
C LYS A 320 18.12 -29.95 10.72
N ASP A 321 18.03 -30.25 12.01
CA ASP A 321 17.84 -31.59 12.53
C ASP A 321 16.37 -31.98 12.73
N GLN A 322 15.44 -31.05 12.44
CA GLN A 322 14.00 -31.25 12.46
C GLN A 322 13.51 -31.75 13.82
N ASP A 323 14.13 -31.27 14.89
CA ASP A 323 13.79 -31.65 16.27
C ASP A 323 12.71 -30.75 16.88
N GLY A 324 12.27 -29.72 16.14
CA GLY A 324 11.25 -28.76 16.57
C GLY A 324 11.78 -27.72 17.54
N ALA A 325 13.10 -27.59 17.68
CA ALA A 325 13.78 -26.61 18.53
C ALA A 325 15.03 -26.03 17.87
N LEU A 326 15.29 -24.74 18.09
CA LEU A 326 16.51 -24.08 17.60
C LEU A 326 17.58 -24.08 18.70
N LYS A 327 18.71 -24.76 18.42
CA LYS A 327 19.90 -24.72 19.27
C LYS A 327 20.65 -23.41 19.09
N THR A 328 21.59 -23.11 20.01
CA THR A 328 22.39 -21.87 19.96
C THR A 328 23.07 -21.66 18.61
N ALA A 329 23.63 -22.72 18.03
CA ALA A 329 24.29 -22.64 16.73
C ALA A 329 23.32 -22.29 15.58
N GLU A 330 22.08 -22.80 15.61
CA GLU A 330 21.07 -22.50 14.60
C GLU A 330 20.54 -21.07 14.77
N LEU A 331 20.31 -20.63 16.01
CA LEU A 331 19.97 -19.24 16.32
C LEU A 331 21.06 -18.26 15.83
N ASP A 332 22.34 -18.59 16.02
CA ASP A 332 23.44 -17.78 15.50
C ASP A 332 23.40 -17.69 13.96
N GLN A 333 22.97 -18.75 13.27
CA GLN A 333 22.78 -18.74 11.82
C GLN A 333 21.56 -17.91 11.39
N VAL A 334 20.42 -18.05 12.07
CA VAL A 334 19.20 -17.26 11.83
C VAL A 334 19.52 -15.77 11.87
N PHE A 335 20.26 -15.34 12.91
CA PHE A 335 20.60 -13.94 13.11
C PHE A 335 21.87 -13.49 12.37
N SER A 336 22.47 -14.34 11.53
CA SER A 336 23.72 -14.02 10.83
C SER A 336 23.61 -12.90 9.79
N THR A 337 22.39 -12.52 9.40
CA THR A 337 22.06 -11.38 8.53
C THR A 337 21.64 -10.12 9.31
N SER A 338 21.71 -10.17 10.64
CA SER A 338 21.36 -9.08 11.56
C SER A 338 22.57 -8.65 12.39
N PRO A 339 22.48 -7.55 13.17
CA PRO A 339 23.52 -7.16 14.11
C PRO A 339 23.77 -8.17 15.26
N GLY A 340 22.93 -9.21 15.37
CA GLY A 340 23.00 -10.25 16.38
C GLY A 340 21.62 -10.61 16.92
N ASN A 341 21.54 -11.51 17.89
CA ASN A 341 20.28 -11.87 18.54
C ASN A 341 19.69 -10.66 19.31
N PRO A 342 18.44 -10.24 19.02
CA PRO A 342 17.83 -9.05 19.65
C PRO A 342 17.64 -9.20 21.17
N TRP A 343 17.64 -10.43 21.66
CA TRP A 343 17.37 -10.78 23.05
C TRP A 343 18.62 -11.19 23.83
N ALA A 344 19.82 -11.03 23.27
CA ALA A 344 21.08 -11.42 23.91
C ALA A 344 21.27 -10.80 25.32
N THR A 345 20.70 -9.62 25.56
CA THR A 345 20.77 -8.93 26.86
C THR A 345 19.64 -9.27 27.83
N GLN A 346 18.62 -10.03 27.38
CA GLN A 346 17.38 -10.30 28.11
C GLN A 346 17.35 -11.68 28.78
N LYS A 347 18.49 -12.36 28.90
CA LYS A 347 18.59 -13.75 29.39
C LYS A 347 17.79 -14.76 28.55
N PHE A 348 17.53 -14.46 27.29
CA PHE A 348 16.98 -15.44 26.35
C PHE A 348 17.92 -16.67 26.29
N PRO A 349 17.40 -17.92 26.30
CA PRO A 349 15.99 -18.31 26.15
C PRO A 349 15.21 -18.53 27.46
N ASP A 350 15.67 -18.05 28.62
CA ASP A 350 14.94 -18.18 29.89
C ASP A 350 13.61 -17.42 29.92
N THR A 351 13.39 -16.53 28.96
CA THR A 351 12.18 -15.71 28.82
C THR A 351 11.01 -16.46 28.16
N THR A 352 11.24 -17.65 27.61
CA THR A 352 10.20 -18.41 26.89
C THR A 352 10.44 -19.92 27.00
N LEU A 353 9.58 -20.72 26.36
CA LEU A 353 9.70 -22.17 26.34
C LEU A 353 10.97 -22.63 25.63
N SER A 354 11.63 -23.61 26.24
CA SER A 354 12.71 -24.39 25.65
C SER A 354 12.47 -25.86 25.94
N ASP A 355 13.08 -26.73 25.15
CA ASP A 355 13.13 -28.16 25.44
C ASP A 355 14.05 -28.47 26.66
N ASP A 356 14.22 -29.76 26.95
CA ASP A 356 15.08 -30.24 28.04
C ASP A 356 16.58 -29.94 27.82
N SER A 357 16.99 -29.67 26.58
CA SER A 357 18.36 -29.30 26.22
C SER A 357 18.64 -27.79 26.33
N GLY A 358 17.58 -26.99 26.49
CA GLY A 358 17.64 -25.53 26.51
C GLY A 358 17.51 -24.88 25.12
N ALA A 359 17.21 -25.68 24.08
CA ALA A 359 16.92 -25.21 22.73
C ALA A 359 15.49 -24.64 22.64
N VAL A 360 15.30 -23.63 21.80
CA VAL A 360 14.05 -22.84 21.75
C VAL A 360 13.04 -23.52 20.85
N THR A 361 11.91 -23.95 21.40
CA THR A 361 10.85 -24.60 20.60
C THR A 361 10.15 -23.61 19.67
N LEU A 362 9.47 -24.08 18.62
CA LEU A 362 8.66 -23.23 17.73
C LEU A 362 7.65 -22.37 18.52
N GLN A 363 7.00 -22.96 19.52
CA GLN A 363 6.07 -22.25 20.41
C GLN A 363 6.77 -21.13 21.19
N GLY A 364 7.97 -21.41 21.74
CA GLY A 364 8.78 -20.40 22.43
C GLY A 364 9.27 -19.30 21.50
N TRP A 365 9.66 -19.65 20.29
CA TRP A 365 10.09 -18.72 19.24
C TRP A 365 8.98 -17.73 18.86
N LEU A 366 7.77 -18.22 18.55
CA LEU A 366 6.64 -17.37 18.20
C LEU A 366 6.15 -16.54 19.40
N ALA A 367 6.18 -17.11 20.60
CA ALA A 367 5.87 -16.38 21.83
C ALA A 367 6.84 -15.22 22.07
N GLN A 368 8.15 -15.45 21.88
CA GLN A 368 9.18 -14.42 22.04
C GLN A 368 9.02 -13.28 21.03
N TRP A 369 8.72 -13.57 19.76
CA TRP A 369 8.41 -12.53 18.76
C TRP A 369 7.11 -11.78 19.07
N SER A 370 6.10 -12.47 19.59
CA SER A 370 4.84 -11.84 20.02
C SER A 370 5.06 -10.86 21.17
N MET A 371 5.87 -11.25 22.17
CA MET A 371 6.28 -10.35 23.25
C MET A 371 7.10 -9.16 22.74
N THR A 372 8.06 -9.41 21.85
CA THR A 372 8.90 -8.35 21.27
C THR A 372 8.04 -7.34 20.52
N THR A 373 7.07 -7.82 19.74
CA THR A 373 6.16 -6.96 18.96
C THR A 373 5.25 -6.14 19.86
N LEU A 374 4.73 -6.73 20.94
CA LEU A 374 3.88 -6.03 21.90
C LEU A 374 4.65 -4.92 22.64
N LEU A 375 5.88 -5.21 23.07
CA LEU A 375 6.67 -4.32 23.92
C LEU A 375 7.49 -3.29 23.12
N ASP A 376 7.98 -3.68 21.94
CA ASP A 376 8.81 -2.87 21.06
C ASP A 376 8.72 -3.31 19.58
N HIS A 377 7.58 -3.02 18.96
CA HIS A 377 7.34 -3.28 17.53
C HIS A 377 8.40 -2.70 16.58
N LYS A 378 9.14 -1.65 16.97
CA LYS A 378 10.22 -1.09 16.16
C LYS A 378 11.38 -2.07 16.01
N THR A 379 11.72 -2.78 17.08
CA THR A 379 12.69 -3.88 17.01
C THR A 379 12.18 -4.98 16.08
N THR A 380 10.91 -5.36 16.15
CA THR A 380 10.34 -6.34 15.20
C THR A 380 10.46 -5.86 13.74
N LEU A 381 10.09 -4.61 13.42
CA LEU A 381 10.23 -4.06 12.06
C LEU A 381 11.67 -4.08 11.55
N ALA A 382 12.63 -3.68 12.39
CA ALA A 382 14.04 -3.72 12.04
C ALA A 382 14.52 -5.16 11.79
N TYR A 383 14.07 -6.14 12.58
CA TYR A 383 14.45 -7.53 12.38
C TYR A 383 13.75 -8.20 11.20
N LEU A 384 12.52 -7.85 10.88
CA LEU A 384 11.90 -8.22 9.60
C LEU A 384 12.75 -7.72 8.42
N ALA A 385 13.35 -6.52 8.54
CA ALA A 385 14.29 -5.99 7.56
C ALA A 385 15.58 -6.81 7.49
N TYR A 386 16.20 -7.07 8.65
CA TYR A 386 17.46 -7.78 8.73
C TYR A 386 17.35 -9.20 8.17
N LEU A 387 16.29 -9.91 8.55
CA LEU A 387 16.01 -11.30 8.21
C LEU A 387 15.39 -11.48 6.81
N GLY A 388 15.01 -10.40 6.14
CA GLY A 388 14.58 -10.42 4.74
C GLY A 388 13.12 -10.81 4.53
N TYR A 389 12.21 -10.21 5.28
CA TYR A 389 10.77 -10.34 5.04
C TYR A 389 10.43 -10.11 3.56
N PRO A 390 9.75 -11.06 2.88
CA PRO A 390 9.66 -11.07 1.42
C PRO A 390 8.59 -10.13 0.85
N ASN A 391 7.55 -9.81 1.63
CA ASN A 391 6.40 -9.04 1.15
C ASN A 391 6.58 -7.54 1.43
N GLU A 392 6.06 -6.70 0.53
CA GLU A 392 5.96 -5.25 0.75
C GLU A 392 4.47 -4.81 0.72
N PRO A 393 4.04 -3.86 1.58
CA PRO A 393 4.86 -3.18 2.57
C PRO A 393 5.18 -4.08 3.76
N ARG A 394 6.41 -4.00 4.28
CA ARG A 394 6.86 -4.78 5.45
C ARG A 394 6.00 -4.60 6.69
N THR A 395 5.35 -3.44 6.83
CA THR A 395 4.38 -3.16 7.90
C THR A 395 3.19 -4.12 7.90
N GLY A 396 2.90 -4.79 6.78
CA GLY A 396 1.87 -5.83 6.68
C GLY A 396 2.13 -7.08 7.52
N ALA A 397 3.36 -7.28 8.00
CA ALA A 397 3.68 -8.32 8.99
C ALA A 397 3.12 -8.01 10.39
N LEU A 398 2.69 -6.77 10.64
CA LEU A 398 2.17 -6.30 11.91
C LEU A 398 0.70 -5.88 11.78
N GLN A 399 -0.02 -5.93 12.90
CA GLN A 399 -1.38 -5.44 12.99
C GLN A 399 -1.56 -4.55 14.22
N VAL A 400 -2.25 -3.42 14.05
CA VAL A 400 -2.62 -2.54 15.15
C VAL A 400 -3.94 -3.02 15.73
N THR A 401 -3.95 -3.29 17.03
CA THR A 401 -5.13 -3.73 17.75
C THR A 401 -6.10 -2.59 18.01
N ARG A 402 -7.34 -2.92 18.41
CA ARG A 402 -8.34 -1.92 18.77
C ARG A 402 -7.93 -1.15 20.04
N PRO A 403 -8.42 0.09 20.21
CA PRO A 403 -8.26 0.86 21.44
C PRO A 403 -8.69 0.09 22.70
N ARG A 404 -7.80 -0.05 23.68
CA ARG A 404 -8.03 -0.75 24.96
C ARG A 404 -9.23 -0.21 25.73
N LYS A 405 -9.46 1.11 25.68
CA LYS A 405 -10.61 1.77 26.33
C LYS A 405 -11.95 1.29 25.76
N THR A 406 -12.02 1.06 24.45
CA THR A 406 -13.21 0.55 23.77
C THR A 406 -13.46 -0.91 24.14
N ASP A 407 -12.41 -1.72 24.14
CA ASP A 407 -12.45 -3.14 24.51
C ASP A 407 -12.92 -3.32 25.97
N ARG A 408 -12.37 -2.53 26.91
CA ARG A 408 -12.79 -2.55 28.32
C ARG A 408 -14.25 -2.14 28.54
N ARG A 409 -14.83 -1.26 27.69
CA ARG A 409 -16.23 -0.82 27.77
C ARG A 409 -17.22 -1.83 27.19
N LYS A 410 -16.86 -2.50 26.10
CA LYS A 410 -17.74 -3.47 25.41
C LYS A 410 -17.71 -4.87 26.05
N GLY A 411 -16.74 -5.13 26.92
CA GLY A 411 -16.69 -6.33 27.76
C GLY A 411 -16.09 -7.58 27.10
N LYS A 412 -15.84 -7.58 25.79
CA LYS A 412 -15.18 -8.69 25.06
C LYS A 412 -13.98 -8.18 24.27
N VAL A 413 -12.80 -8.70 24.61
CA VAL A 413 -11.52 -8.36 23.97
C VAL A 413 -11.16 -9.43 22.94
N THR A 414 -10.80 -9.02 21.72
CA THR A 414 -10.49 -9.95 20.60
C THR A 414 -8.99 -10.12 20.32
N ARG A 415 -8.15 -9.51 21.16
CA ARG A 415 -6.68 -9.55 21.04
C ARG A 415 -6.12 -10.95 21.29
N ASN A 416 -4.89 -11.18 20.83
CA ASN A 416 -4.20 -12.46 20.96
C ASN A 416 -3.03 -12.39 21.95
N VAL A 417 -2.49 -11.20 22.21
CA VAL A 417 -1.35 -11.01 23.11
C VAL A 417 -1.75 -10.12 24.28
N PHE A 418 -1.59 -10.61 25.50
CA PHE A 418 -1.99 -9.92 26.73
C PHE A 418 -0.78 -9.62 27.61
N LEU A 419 -0.70 -8.40 28.14
CA LEU A 419 0.32 -7.97 29.09
C LEU A 419 -0.20 -8.03 30.52
N CYS A 420 0.48 -8.75 31.39
CA CYS A 420 0.13 -8.90 32.79
C CYS A 420 1.27 -8.46 33.71
N TYR A 421 0.95 -7.58 34.67
CA TYR A 421 1.89 -7.16 35.71
C TYR A 421 1.72 -8.02 36.95
N VAL A 422 2.83 -8.54 37.47
CA VAL A 422 2.87 -9.39 38.67
C VAL A 422 3.47 -8.60 39.83
N CYS A 423 2.63 -8.22 40.79
CA CYS A 423 2.97 -7.32 41.90
C CYS A 423 2.81 -8.02 43.26
N GLY A 424 3.66 -7.71 44.23
CA GLY A 424 3.62 -8.36 45.55
C GLY A 424 4.91 -8.18 46.36
N ALA A 425 4.87 -8.56 47.64
CA ALA A 425 5.99 -8.37 48.55
C ALA A 425 7.25 -9.14 48.13
N ALA A 426 8.42 -8.72 48.62
CA ALA A 426 9.65 -9.48 48.47
C ALA A 426 9.47 -10.89 49.08
N GLY A 427 9.89 -11.94 48.36
CA GLY A 427 9.73 -13.32 48.82
C GLY A 427 8.34 -13.94 48.60
N SER A 428 7.37 -13.21 48.04
CA SER A 428 6.01 -13.72 47.81
C SER A 428 5.89 -14.76 46.68
N GLY A 429 6.98 -15.15 46.01
CA GLY A 429 6.97 -16.19 44.98
C GLY A 429 6.65 -15.72 43.55
N LYS A 430 6.68 -14.40 43.27
CA LYS A 430 6.48 -13.82 41.93
C LYS A 430 7.39 -14.46 40.87
N THR A 431 8.70 -14.45 41.09
CA THR A 431 9.67 -14.99 40.13
C THR A 431 9.49 -16.49 39.90
N SER A 432 9.12 -17.24 40.94
CA SER A 432 8.81 -18.67 40.83
C SER A 432 7.60 -18.90 39.93
N LEU A 433 6.57 -18.04 40.01
CA LEU A 433 5.40 -18.10 39.15
C LEU A 433 5.75 -17.81 37.69
N LEU A 434 6.58 -16.78 37.42
CA LEU A 434 7.07 -16.46 36.07
C LEU A 434 7.90 -17.62 35.49
N LYS A 435 8.85 -18.16 36.26
CA LYS A 435 9.69 -19.29 35.81
C LYS A 435 8.85 -20.52 35.49
N ALA A 436 7.86 -20.83 36.33
CA ALA A 436 6.96 -21.94 36.07
C ALA A 436 6.13 -21.76 34.79
N PHE A 437 5.69 -20.53 34.50
CA PHE A 437 5.00 -20.22 33.27
C PHE A 437 5.87 -20.43 32.01
N ALA A 438 7.16 -20.12 32.11
CA ALA A 438 8.15 -20.34 31.06
C ALA A 438 8.74 -21.77 31.03
N GLY A 439 8.22 -22.69 31.86
CA GLY A 439 8.73 -24.06 31.95
C GLY A 439 10.15 -24.19 32.53
N LYS A 440 10.63 -23.19 33.26
CA LYS A 440 12.01 -23.13 33.78
C LYS A 440 12.13 -23.72 35.19
N PRO A 441 13.27 -24.34 35.53
CA PRO A 441 13.49 -24.90 36.85
C PRO A 441 13.50 -23.82 37.94
N ILE A 442 12.98 -24.19 39.11
CA ILE A 442 12.89 -23.32 40.27
C ILE A 442 14.23 -23.35 41.01
N SER A 443 14.73 -22.18 41.44
CA SER A 443 15.87 -22.09 42.35
C SER A 443 15.37 -22.17 43.80
N SER A 444 16.03 -22.97 44.64
CA SER A 444 15.82 -22.98 46.09
C SER A 444 16.46 -21.77 46.79
N THR A 445 17.36 -21.07 46.10
CA THR A 445 18.03 -19.87 46.62
C THR A 445 17.23 -18.63 46.28
N TYR A 446 16.96 -17.81 47.30
CA TYR A 446 16.28 -16.53 47.10
C TYR A 446 17.23 -15.49 46.48
N GLU A 447 16.81 -14.94 45.35
CA GLU A 447 17.49 -13.83 44.68
C GLU A 447 16.53 -12.64 44.55
N PRO A 448 16.87 -11.46 45.10
CA PRO A 448 16.06 -10.26 44.94
C PRO A 448 15.98 -9.80 43.49
N THR A 449 14.76 -9.53 43.01
CA THR A 449 14.51 -8.92 41.69
C THR A 449 15.08 -7.50 41.65
N SER A 450 16.16 -7.29 40.89
CA SER A 450 16.85 -5.99 40.77
C SER A 450 16.47 -5.20 39.52
N LYS A 451 16.03 -5.88 38.47
CA LYS A 451 15.60 -5.32 37.17
C LYS A 451 14.23 -5.88 36.79
N MET A 452 13.60 -5.30 35.78
CA MET A 452 12.40 -5.87 35.18
C MET A 452 12.69 -7.24 34.56
N ILE A 453 11.84 -8.22 34.82
CA ILE A 453 11.87 -9.57 34.23
C ILE A 453 10.60 -9.74 33.43
N SER A 454 10.71 -10.20 32.18
CA SER A 454 9.58 -10.52 31.31
C SER A 454 9.68 -11.97 30.87
N VAL A 455 8.56 -12.68 30.91
CA VAL A 455 8.43 -14.03 30.35
C VAL A 455 7.18 -14.12 29.48
N VAL A 456 7.20 -15.00 28.49
CA VAL A 456 6.08 -15.21 27.57
C VAL A 456 5.90 -16.68 27.21
N ASN A 457 4.63 -17.10 27.15
CA ASN A 457 4.22 -18.42 26.70
C ASN A 457 2.79 -18.35 26.13
N SER A 458 2.35 -19.38 25.40
CA SER A 458 0.97 -19.51 24.95
C SER A 458 0.09 -20.24 25.99
N VAL A 459 -1.19 -19.91 25.98
CA VAL A 459 -2.26 -20.47 26.81
C VAL A 459 -3.44 -20.76 25.89
N ALA A 460 -3.92 -22.01 25.88
CA ALA A 460 -5.10 -22.39 25.12
C ALA A 460 -6.38 -21.99 25.86
N ILE A 461 -7.25 -21.20 25.22
CA ILE A 461 -8.58 -20.82 25.71
C ILE A 461 -9.61 -21.09 24.62
N ASP A 462 -10.65 -21.86 24.94
CA ASP A 462 -11.75 -22.19 24.03
C ASP A 462 -11.28 -22.71 22.65
N GLY A 463 -10.18 -23.47 22.63
CA GLY A 463 -9.57 -23.99 21.40
C GLY A 463 -8.75 -22.99 20.58
N SER A 464 -8.55 -21.77 21.09
CA SER A 464 -7.67 -20.75 20.50
C SER A 464 -6.42 -20.53 21.35
N GLU A 465 -5.26 -20.42 20.70
CA GLU A 465 -4.01 -20.05 21.40
C GLU A 465 -3.93 -18.54 21.63
N LYS A 466 -3.58 -18.16 22.85
CA LYS A 466 -3.33 -16.79 23.28
C LYS A 466 -1.95 -16.67 23.88
N TYR A 467 -1.25 -15.57 23.64
CA TYR A 467 0.04 -15.30 24.25
C TYR A 467 -0.12 -14.42 25.49
N LEU A 468 0.48 -14.85 26.60
CA LEU A 468 0.49 -14.09 27.85
C LEU A 468 1.91 -13.65 28.15
N VAL A 469 2.10 -12.35 28.35
CA VAL A 469 3.38 -11.76 28.75
C VAL A 469 3.27 -11.38 30.23
N LEU A 470 4.09 -12.01 31.07
CA LEU A 470 4.16 -11.70 32.50
C LEU A 470 5.38 -10.82 32.77
N GLN A 471 5.17 -9.69 33.45
CA GLN A 471 6.25 -8.79 33.88
C GLN A 471 6.29 -8.65 35.40
N GLU A 472 7.46 -8.90 35.97
CA GLU A 472 7.79 -8.59 37.36
C GLU A 472 8.79 -7.43 37.41
N PHE A 473 8.64 -6.56 38.41
CA PHE A 473 9.51 -5.40 38.61
C PHE A 473 10.33 -5.52 39.89
N GLY A 474 11.59 -5.09 39.83
CA GLY A 474 12.35 -4.80 41.04
C GLY A 474 11.78 -3.59 41.77
N SER A 475 12.00 -3.47 43.09
CA SER A 475 11.35 -2.47 43.94
C SER A 475 11.45 -1.02 43.44
N LYS A 476 12.60 -0.62 42.88
CA LYS A 476 12.79 0.72 42.27
C LYS A 476 11.93 0.92 41.02
N TYR A 477 11.87 -0.08 40.16
CA TYR A 477 11.13 -0.03 38.90
C TYR A 477 9.62 -0.19 39.11
N GLU A 478 9.19 -0.94 40.14
CA GLU A 478 7.78 -1.13 40.48
C GLU A 478 7.11 0.22 40.78
N ALA A 479 7.71 1.02 41.69
CA ALA A 479 7.17 2.34 42.01
C ALA A 479 7.18 3.30 40.81
N GLU A 480 8.19 3.24 39.94
CA GLU A 480 8.26 4.09 38.74
C GLU A 480 7.18 3.70 37.72
N THR A 481 7.01 2.40 37.46
CA THR A 481 6.00 1.87 36.54
C THR A 481 4.59 2.17 37.03
N LEU A 482 4.29 1.88 38.31
CA LEU A 482 2.94 2.03 38.87
C LEU A 482 2.52 3.49 39.07
N ARG A 483 3.44 4.44 39.17
CA ARG A 483 3.13 5.89 39.18
C ARG A 483 2.79 6.45 37.81
N ASN A 484 3.24 5.79 36.74
CA ASN A 484 3.10 6.30 35.40
C ASN A 484 1.86 5.70 34.72
N SER A 485 0.80 6.50 34.60
CA SER A 485 -0.46 6.05 33.99
C SER A 485 -0.27 5.48 32.58
N LYS A 486 0.65 6.03 31.78
CA LYS A 486 0.94 5.50 30.43
C LYS A 486 1.51 4.07 30.47
N LYS A 487 2.29 3.74 31.50
CA LYS A 487 2.84 2.39 31.71
C LYS A 487 1.81 1.44 32.34
N THR A 488 0.94 1.93 33.23
CA THR A 488 -0.10 1.06 33.80
C THR A 488 -1.27 0.80 32.84
N ASP A 489 -1.59 1.75 31.97
CA ASP A 489 -2.75 1.65 31.06
C ASP A 489 -2.52 0.63 29.92
N ILE A 490 -1.27 0.28 29.62
CA ILE A 490 -0.93 -0.80 28.68
C ILE A 490 -1.07 -2.20 29.30
N ALA A 491 -1.21 -2.34 30.61
CA ALA A 491 -1.44 -3.64 31.24
C ALA A 491 -2.88 -4.09 31.00
N ASP A 492 -3.05 -5.36 30.63
CA ASP A 492 -4.35 -6.01 30.50
C ASP A 492 -4.90 -6.47 31.85
N VAL A 493 -4.02 -7.02 32.68
CA VAL A 493 -4.35 -7.56 34.01
C VAL A 493 -3.23 -7.23 35.00
N ILE A 494 -3.59 -6.96 36.26
CA ILE A 494 -2.64 -6.97 37.37
C ILE A 494 -2.91 -8.20 38.24
N VAL A 495 -1.87 -8.99 38.47
CA VAL A 495 -1.88 -10.14 39.36
C VAL A 495 -1.17 -9.75 40.65
N TYR A 496 -1.94 -9.68 41.74
CA TYR A 496 -1.41 -9.44 43.06
C TYR A 496 -1.10 -10.75 43.77
N VAL A 497 0.18 -10.95 44.09
CA VAL A 497 0.72 -12.18 44.65
C VAL A 497 1.09 -12.00 46.11
N HIS A 498 0.43 -12.74 47.00
CA HIS A 498 0.82 -12.84 48.41
C HIS A 498 1.22 -14.26 48.75
N ASP A 499 2.06 -14.39 49.78
CA ASP A 499 2.47 -15.68 50.33
C ASP A 499 1.45 -16.10 51.40
N SER A 500 0.81 -17.25 51.19
CA SER A 500 -0.20 -17.76 52.13
C SER A 500 0.38 -18.14 53.50
N SER A 501 1.69 -18.37 53.60
CA SER A 501 2.39 -18.70 54.84
C SER A 501 2.99 -17.49 55.56
N ASP A 502 3.13 -16.33 54.89
CA ASP A 502 3.62 -15.09 55.50
C ASP A 502 2.45 -14.21 55.95
N THR A 503 2.40 -13.96 57.26
CA THR A 503 1.40 -13.11 57.91
C THR A 503 1.36 -11.66 57.42
N ASN A 504 2.42 -11.11 56.82
CA ASN A 504 2.48 -9.69 56.42
C ASN A 504 2.38 -9.44 54.91
N SER A 505 2.46 -10.49 54.10
CA SER A 505 2.60 -10.36 52.64
C SER A 505 1.37 -9.71 51.99
N PHE A 506 0.15 -9.96 52.51
CA PHE A 506 -1.08 -9.40 51.96
C PHE A 506 -1.20 -7.88 52.19
N SER A 507 -0.72 -7.36 53.32
CA SER A 507 -0.78 -5.93 53.64
C SER A 507 0.05 -5.08 52.69
N TYR A 508 1.10 -5.66 52.07
CA TYR A 508 1.84 -5.00 51.00
C TYR A 508 0.95 -4.66 49.80
N ILE A 509 0.11 -5.62 49.39
CA ILE A 509 -0.76 -5.48 48.21
C ILE A 509 -1.82 -4.42 48.44
N SER A 510 -2.49 -4.43 49.60
CA SER A 510 -3.55 -3.46 49.90
C SER A 510 -2.98 -2.04 49.92
N ASN A 511 -1.80 -1.84 50.52
CA ASN A 511 -1.08 -0.56 50.52
C ASN A 511 -0.70 -0.12 49.11
N LEU A 512 -0.14 -1.02 48.29
CA LEU A 512 0.28 -0.72 46.93
C LEU A 512 -0.91 -0.29 46.04
N ARG A 513 -2.06 -0.97 46.15
CA ARG A 513 -3.29 -0.58 45.44
C ARG A 513 -3.80 0.80 45.85
N GLN A 514 -3.86 1.06 47.15
CA GLN A 514 -4.29 2.36 47.69
C GLN A 514 -3.35 3.49 47.27
N GLN A 515 -2.05 3.24 47.26
CA GLN A 515 -1.03 4.24 46.92
C GLN A 515 -1.08 4.68 45.45
N TYR A 516 -1.35 3.76 44.52
CA TYR A 516 -1.22 4.01 43.07
C TYR A 516 -2.53 4.07 42.30
N SER A 517 -3.69 3.96 42.97
CA SER A 517 -5.02 4.08 42.34
C SER A 517 -5.22 3.16 41.12
N LEU A 518 -4.95 1.87 41.29
CA LEU A 518 -4.90 0.87 40.21
C LEU A 518 -6.27 0.21 39.91
N ASP A 519 -7.35 0.74 40.48
CA ASP A 519 -8.68 0.11 40.48
C ASP A 519 -9.41 0.19 39.13
N HIS A 520 -8.83 0.85 38.13
CA HIS A 520 -9.33 0.88 36.75
C HIS A 520 -8.83 -0.27 35.88
N ILE A 521 -7.95 -1.14 36.41
CA ILE A 521 -7.34 -2.25 35.69
C ILE A 521 -7.90 -3.59 36.21
N PRO A 522 -8.26 -4.53 35.33
CA PRO A 522 -8.68 -5.87 35.72
C PRO A 522 -7.65 -6.53 36.63
N THR A 523 -8.11 -7.19 37.69
CA THR A 523 -7.25 -7.66 38.79
C THR A 523 -7.55 -9.10 39.19
N LEU A 524 -6.48 -9.87 39.44
CA LEU A 524 -6.53 -11.20 40.05
C LEU A 524 -5.68 -11.22 41.33
N PHE A 525 -6.18 -11.86 42.38
CA PHE A 525 -5.41 -12.13 43.60
C PHE A 525 -4.96 -13.59 43.61
N VAL A 526 -3.70 -13.83 43.94
CA VAL A 526 -3.07 -15.14 43.96
C VAL A 526 -2.38 -15.36 45.30
N ALA A 527 -2.70 -16.48 45.93
CA ALA A 527 -2.10 -16.95 47.19
C ALA A 527 -1.07 -18.04 46.87
N THR A 528 0.21 -17.68 46.85
CA THR A 528 1.30 -18.62 46.57
C THR A 528 1.66 -19.46 47.79
N LYS A 529 2.45 -20.52 47.53
CA LYS A 529 2.99 -21.44 48.54
C LYS A 529 1.89 -22.14 49.33
N SER A 530 0.80 -22.51 48.65
CA SER A 530 -0.32 -23.25 49.25
C SER A 530 0.06 -24.64 49.76
N ASP A 531 1.27 -25.11 49.46
CA ASP A 531 1.88 -26.32 50.03
C ASP A 531 2.38 -26.13 51.47
N LEU A 532 2.44 -24.89 51.97
CA LEU A 532 2.82 -24.56 53.34
C LEU A 532 1.58 -24.30 54.20
N ASP A 533 1.78 -24.27 55.52
CA ASP A 533 0.70 -24.00 56.47
C ASP A 533 0.11 -22.59 56.27
N LEU A 534 -1.23 -22.53 56.15
CA LEU A 534 -1.95 -21.28 55.95
C LEU A 534 -1.82 -20.38 57.19
N ALA A 535 -1.22 -19.21 57.01
CA ALA A 535 -1.08 -18.21 58.05
C ALA A 535 -2.20 -17.17 58.00
N GLN A 536 -2.72 -16.81 59.18
CA GLN A 536 -3.68 -15.71 59.31
C GLN A 536 -3.02 -14.38 58.96
N GLN A 537 -3.59 -13.65 57.99
CA GLN A 537 -3.01 -12.41 57.49
C GLN A 537 -3.24 -11.25 58.48
N ARG A 538 -2.17 -10.50 58.78
CA ARG A 538 -2.17 -9.30 59.65
C ARG A 538 -2.68 -8.09 58.89
N HIS A 539 -3.96 -8.13 58.57
CA HIS A 539 -4.69 -7.10 57.85
C HIS A 539 -6.09 -6.94 58.47
N GLU A 540 -6.75 -5.79 58.28
CA GLU A 540 -8.06 -5.50 58.87
C GLU A 540 -9.12 -6.56 58.52
N VAL A 541 -8.99 -7.17 57.35
CA VAL A 541 -9.81 -8.29 56.86
C VAL A 541 -8.96 -9.33 56.16
N GLN A 542 -9.40 -10.59 56.19
CA GLN A 542 -8.75 -11.68 55.46
C GLN A 542 -8.87 -11.50 53.94
N PRO A 543 -7.95 -12.10 53.15
CA PRO A 543 -7.89 -11.90 51.69
C PRO A 543 -9.19 -12.22 50.94
N ASP A 544 -9.91 -13.27 51.34
CA ASP A 544 -11.19 -13.67 50.73
C ASP A 544 -12.28 -12.61 50.98
N VAL A 545 -12.37 -12.09 52.19
CA VAL A 545 -13.30 -11.01 52.56
C VAL A 545 -12.92 -9.72 51.84
N TYR A 546 -11.63 -9.42 51.72
CA TYR A 546 -11.13 -8.26 50.99
C TYR A 546 -11.55 -8.29 49.52
N CYS A 547 -11.33 -9.41 48.81
CA CYS A 547 -11.75 -9.55 47.41
C CYS A 547 -13.27 -9.44 47.24
N ARG A 548 -14.06 -10.08 48.12
CA ARG A 548 -15.53 -10.00 48.07
C ARG A 548 -16.04 -8.56 48.25
N ARG A 549 -15.43 -7.78 49.14
CA ARG A 549 -15.76 -6.34 49.33
C ARG A 549 -15.52 -5.49 48.07
N LEU A 550 -14.63 -5.93 47.19
CA LEU A 550 -14.32 -5.28 45.93
C LEU A 550 -15.15 -5.82 44.75
N GLY A 551 -16.02 -6.82 44.99
CA GLY A 551 -16.76 -7.51 43.94
C GLY A 551 -15.89 -8.42 43.07
N LEU A 552 -14.75 -8.90 43.59
CA LEU A 552 -13.80 -9.75 42.87
C LEU A 552 -13.86 -11.21 43.35
N GLN A 553 -13.34 -12.12 42.51
CA GLN A 553 -13.11 -13.51 42.90
C GLN A 553 -12.14 -13.61 44.09
N VAL A 554 -12.35 -14.63 44.93
CA VAL A 554 -11.43 -14.93 46.04
C VAL A 554 -10.05 -15.33 45.51
N PRO A 555 -8.97 -15.19 46.31
CA PRO A 555 -7.62 -15.48 45.84
C PRO A 555 -7.46 -16.92 45.34
N VAL A 556 -6.83 -17.08 44.17
CA VAL A 556 -6.49 -18.39 43.60
C VAL A 556 -5.27 -18.94 44.33
N ALA A 557 -5.42 -20.08 44.99
CA ALA A 557 -4.32 -20.73 45.70
C ALA A 557 -3.43 -21.50 44.71
N VAL A 558 -2.13 -21.24 44.73
CA VAL A 558 -1.16 -21.88 43.83
C VAL A 558 0.07 -22.38 44.61
N SER A 559 0.58 -23.53 44.20
CA SER A 559 1.88 -24.01 44.63
C SER A 559 2.71 -24.40 43.41
N VAL A 560 3.74 -23.60 43.17
CA VAL A 560 4.72 -23.87 42.12
C VAL A 560 5.50 -25.15 42.42
N LYS A 561 5.73 -25.46 43.71
CA LYS A 561 6.47 -26.63 44.16
C LYS A 561 5.72 -27.93 43.86
N THR A 562 4.39 -27.95 43.97
CA THR A 562 3.56 -29.13 43.70
C THR A 562 2.96 -29.12 42.28
N GLY A 563 3.29 -28.12 41.44
CA GLY A 563 2.81 -28.01 40.06
C GLY A 563 1.37 -27.50 39.91
N GLN A 564 0.76 -26.99 40.98
CA GLN A 564 -0.61 -26.46 40.99
C GLN A 564 -0.62 -25.00 40.52
N THR A 565 -0.35 -24.77 39.23
CA THR A 565 -0.27 -23.41 38.64
C THR A 565 -1.06 -23.24 37.34
N ALA A 566 -1.43 -24.31 36.63
CA ALA A 566 -2.03 -24.19 35.29
C ALA A 566 -3.31 -23.32 35.26
N ASP A 567 -4.19 -23.51 36.25
CA ASP A 567 -5.47 -22.79 36.33
C ASP A 567 -5.29 -21.27 36.49
N VAL A 568 -4.15 -20.80 37.03
CA VAL A 568 -3.91 -19.37 37.22
C VAL A 568 -3.66 -18.64 35.90
N PHE A 569 -2.94 -19.27 34.97
CA PHE A 569 -2.63 -18.66 33.67
C PHE A 569 -3.85 -18.63 32.77
N HIS A 570 -4.67 -19.68 32.83
CA HIS A 570 -5.98 -19.71 32.19
C HIS A 570 -6.88 -18.59 32.73
N ALA A 571 -6.99 -18.46 34.06
CA ALA A 571 -7.79 -17.40 34.68
C ALA A 571 -7.30 -15.98 34.31
N ILE A 572 -5.99 -15.75 34.21
CA ILE A 572 -5.45 -14.45 33.78
C ILE A 572 -5.90 -14.12 32.36
N CYS A 573 -5.81 -15.07 31.44
CA CYS A 573 -6.24 -14.86 30.05
C CYS A 573 -7.77 -14.69 29.93
N GLU A 574 -8.57 -15.44 30.68
CA GLU A 574 -10.04 -15.24 30.73
C GLU A 574 -10.41 -13.83 31.22
N ILE A 575 -9.72 -13.33 32.25
CA ILE A 575 -9.90 -11.97 32.76
C ILE A 575 -9.49 -10.94 31.71
N ALA A 576 -8.36 -11.15 31.03
CA ALA A 576 -7.90 -10.25 29.97
C ALA A 576 -8.91 -10.19 28.80
N MET A 577 -9.55 -11.32 28.48
CA MET A 577 -10.59 -11.42 27.46
C MET A 577 -11.93 -10.82 27.90
N ASN A 578 -12.27 -10.93 29.19
CA ASN A 578 -13.54 -10.49 29.78
C ASN A 578 -13.32 -9.58 31.01
N PRO A 579 -12.79 -8.35 30.82
CA PRO A 579 -12.25 -7.54 31.91
C PRO A 579 -13.29 -7.01 32.91
N CYS A 580 -14.56 -6.86 32.49
CA CYS A 580 -15.57 -6.12 33.27
C CYS A 580 -15.85 -6.72 34.66
N SER A 581 -15.83 -8.05 34.80
CA SER A 581 -16.12 -8.74 36.07
C SER A 581 -14.93 -8.72 37.04
N ALA A 582 -13.73 -8.38 36.58
CA ALA A 582 -12.50 -8.39 37.36
C ALA A 582 -11.98 -6.98 37.69
N ILE A 583 -12.73 -5.93 37.37
CA ILE A 583 -12.41 -4.55 37.77
C ILE A 583 -12.98 -4.30 39.18
N PRO A 584 -12.15 -3.86 40.16
CA PRO A 584 -12.62 -3.54 41.50
C PRO A 584 -13.81 -2.55 41.49
N GLY A 585 -14.95 -2.93 42.08
CA GLY A 585 -16.17 -2.11 42.09
C GLY A 585 -16.94 -2.04 40.76
N GLY A 586 -16.59 -2.89 39.78
CA GLY A 586 -17.17 -2.89 38.43
C GLY A 586 -18.68 -3.20 38.36
N ALA A 587 -19.20 -4.00 39.29
CA ALA A 587 -20.63 -4.36 39.33
C ALA A 587 -21.56 -3.14 39.48
N ASP A 588 -21.17 -2.13 40.26
CA ASP A 588 -21.97 -0.91 40.44
C ASP A 588 -21.84 0.09 39.29
N ARG A 589 -20.72 0.06 38.54
CA ARG A 589 -20.50 0.90 37.34
C ARG A 589 -21.17 0.34 36.08
N ALA A 590 -21.40 -0.97 36.03
CA ALA A 590 -22.08 -1.64 34.91
C ALA A 590 -23.62 -1.56 34.96
N MET A 591 -24.21 -1.18 36.10
CA MET A 591 -25.66 -0.95 36.19
C MET A 591 -26.06 0.33 35.43
N THR A 592 -26.97 0.17 34.46
CA THR A 592 -27.65 1.30 33.83
C THR A 592 -28.45 2.10 34.87
N ALA A 593 -28.68 3.40 34.61
CA ALA A 593 -29.50 4.24 35.49
C ALA A 593 -30.88 3.61 35.78
N ALA A 594 -31.45 2.88 34.81
CA ALA A 594 -32.70 2.14 34.94
C ALA A 594 -32.60 0.91 35.86
N ALA A 595 -31.44 0.25 35.95
CA ALA A 595 -31.19 -0.85 36.88
C ALA A 595 -30.97 -0.34 38.31
N ARG A 596 -30.28 0.80 38.46
CA ARG A 596 -30.15 1.51 39.75
C ARG A 596 -31.50 1.98 40.29
N LEU A 597 -32.35 2.54 39.42
CA LEU A 597 -33.73 2.87 39.79
C LEU A 597 -34.51 1.63 40.25
N ARG A 598 -34.42 0.51 39.51
CA ARG A 598 -35.13 -0.73 39.87
C ARG A 598 -34.68 -1.30 41.21
N ALA A 599 -33.39 -1.29 41.52
CA ALA A 599 -32.86 -1.71 42.82
C ALA A 599 -33.32 -0.77 43.94
N TYR A 600 -33.28 0.55 43.71
CA TYR A 600 -33.78 1.56 44.65
C TYR A 600 -35.28 1.39 44.95
N TYR A 601 -36.11 1.15 43.94
CA TYR A 601 -37.55 0.88 44.11
C TYR A 601 -37.83 -0.46 44.81
N HIS A 602 -36.95 -1.44 44.67
CA HIS A 602 -37.10 -2.73 45.35
C HIS A 602 -36.72 -2.66 46.84
N GLU A 603 -35.69 -1.88 47.20
CA GLU A 603 -35.30 -1.64 48.60
C GLU A 603 -36.26 -0.72 49.35
N HIS A 604 -36.87 0.28 48.68
CA HIS A 604 -37.71 1.30 49.32
C HIS A 604 -39.23 1.02 49.20
N ARG A 605 -39.59 -0.17 48.70
CA ARG A 605 -40.98 -0.65 48.57
C ARG A 605 -41.83 -0.59 49.85
N PRO A 606 -41.29 -0.70 51.08
CA PRO A 606 -42.09 -0.53 52.30
C PRO A 606 -42.53 0.91 52.57
N ILE A 607 -41.85 1.92 52.02
CA ILE A 607 -42.08 3.33 52.35
C ILE A 607 -43.14 3.96 51.43
N LEU A 608 -43.27 3.50 50.18
CA LEU A 608 -44.25 4.02 49.23
C LEU A 608 -45.69 3.53 49.48
N LEU A 609 -45.86 2.37 50.14
CA LEU A 609 -47.18 1.79 50.45
C LEU A 609 -47.92 2.49 51.59
N LEU A 610 -47.22 3.30 52.40
CA LEU A 610 -47.82 4.08 53.49
C LEU A 610 -48.45 5.40 53.03
N PHE A 611 -48.10 5.90 51.85
CA PHE A 611 -48.61 7.19 51.35
C PHE A 611 -49.92 7.06 50.55
N THR A 612 -50.21 5.88 49.99
CA THR A 612 -51.44 5.62 49.21
C THR A 612 -52.64 5.18 50.05
N ALA A 613 -52.48 4.96 51.35
CA ALA A 613 -53.54 4.46 52.23
C ALA A 613 -54.37 5.57 52.94
N TYR A 614 -54.11 6.86 52.67
CA TYR A 614 -54.73 7.97 53.41
C TYR A 614 -55.64 8.89 52.58
N CYS A 615 -55.90 8.58 51.32
CA CYS A 615 -56.70 9.44 50.44
C CYS A 615 -57.59 8.63 49.50
N SER A 616 -58.73 8.14 50.01
CA SER A 616 -59.99 8.01 49.24
C SER A 616 -61.06 7.28 50.08
N ASP A 617 -61.71 8.01 50.99
CA ASP A 617 -63.07 7.70 51.45
C ASP A 617 -64.00 8.73 50.78
N ASN A 618 -64.92 8.25 49.92
CA ASN A 618 -66.35 8.62 49.88
C ASN A 618 -67.02 8.39 48.51
N MET A 619 -68.07 7.56 48.56
CA MET A 619 -69.34 7.54 47.80
C MET A 619 -69.30 7.04 46.34
N ASP A 620 -69.77 5.81 46.05
CA ASP A 620 -71.18 5.31 45.93
C ASP A 620 -71.77 5.70 44.54
N GLU A 621 -72.46 4.87 43.74
CA GLU A 621 -73.28 3.67 43.94
C GLU A 621 -73.64 3.01 42.55
N ASP A 622 -74.13 1.75 42.60
CA ASP A 622 -75.00 1.00 41.65
C ASP A 622 -74.47 0.37 40.33
N MET A 623 -74.87 -0.82 39.85
CA MET A 623 -75.64 -1.99 40.33
C MET A 623 -75.62 -3.09 39.22
N ASP A 624 -75.50 -4.37 39.65
CA ASP A 624 -75.95 -5.67 39.08
C ASP A 624 -75.39 -6.35 37.79
N MET A 625 -74.60 -7.42 38.07
CA MET A 625 -74.87 -8.87 37.94
C MET A 625 -75.23 -9.58 36.61
N ALA A 626 -74.46 -10.66 36.41
CA ALA A 626 -74.35 -11.64 35.34
C ALA A 626 -75.59 -12.49 34.97
N ALA A 627 -75.65 -12.93 33.69
CA ALA A 627 -76.07 -14.28 33.30
C ALA A 627 -75.57 -14.68 31.89
N SER A 628 -75.19 -15.96 31.78
CA SER A 628 -74.71 -16.73 30.62
C SER A 628 -75.82 -17.44 29.83
N THR A 629 -75.66 -17.68 28.51
CA THR A 629 -75.78 -18.98 27.74
C THR A 629 -76.08 -18.82 26.21
N VAL A 630 -75.08 -19.01 25.31
CA VAL A 630 -74.82 -20.03 24.23
C VAL A 630 -76.02 -20.64 23.42
N PRO A 631 -75.99 -21.14 22.11
CA PRO A 631 -74.89 -21.45 21.12
C PRO A 631 -75.09 -21.18 19.56
N THR A 632 -74.01 -21.49 18.78
CA THR A 632 -73.92 -22.03 17.37
C THR A 632 -74.22 -21.12 16.16
N ASN A 633 -73.52 -21.12 14.99
CA ASN A 633 -72.65 -22.10 14.32
C ASN A 633 -71.89 -21.47 13.11
N GLY A 634 -70.71 -22.01 12.71
CA GLY A 634 -70.20 -21.93 11.32
C GLY A 634 -68.70 -21.62 11.12
N GLN A 635 -67.85 -22.66 11.07
CA GLN A 635 -66.43 -22.62 10.64
C GLN A 635 -66.27 -22.61 9.09
N PRO A 636 -65.10 -22.19 8.59
CA PRO A 636 -64.33 -23.04 7.67
C PRO A 636 -62.83 -23.20 8.07
N PRO A 637 -62.06 -24.11 7.44
CA PRO A 637 -61.16 -25.05 8.13
C PRO A 637 -59.67 -24.70 8.17
N GLN A 638 -58.94 -25.48 8.97
CA GLN A 638 -57.48 -25.55 9.09
C GLN A 638 -56.77 -26.01 7.80
N MET A 639 -55.57 -25.46 7.55
CA MET A 639 -54.49 -26.04 6.72
C MET A 639 -53.14 -25.82 7.43
N PRO A 640 -52.15 -26.71 7.26
CA PRO A 640 -51.20 -27.05 8.31
C PRO A 640 -50.01 -26.10 8.41
N TYR A 641 -49.61 -25.80 9.65
CA TYR A 641 -48.27 -25.32 9.98
C TYR A 641 -47.30 -26.47 9.71
N ASN A 642 -46.61 -26.41 8.57
CA ASN A 642 -45.39 -27.18 8.32
C ASN A 642 -44.27 -26.17 8.04
N GLY A 643 -43.21 -26.24 8.83
CA GLY A 643 -42.18 -25.23 8.89
C GLY A 643 -41.37 -25.07 7.61
N GLN A 644 -41.00 -23.83 7.31
CA GLN A 644 -39.67 -23.48 6.82
C GLN A 644 -39.29 -22.14 7.44
N MET A 645 -38.10 -22.12 8.03
CA MET A 645 -37.49 -21.05 8.82
C MET A 645 -37.63 -19.69 8.13
N GLY A 646 -38.20 -18.71 8.83
CA GLY A 646 -37.82 -17.32 8.64
C GLY A 646 -36.34 -17.21 8.97
N GLY A 647 -35.53 -16.94 7.95
CA GLY A 647 -34.08 -16.88 8.05
C GLY A 647 -33.65 -15.95 9.18
N ILE A 648 -32.85 -16.51 10.08
CA ILE A 648 -31.97 -15.77 10.97
C ILE A 648 -31.16 -14.83 10.07
N ASP A 649 -31.18 -13.51 10.30
CA ASP A 649 -30.21 -12.61 9.69
C ASP A 649 -28.84 -12.96 10.29
N ASP A 650 -28.14 -13.87 9.62
CA ASP A 650 -26.88 -14.49 10.06
C ASP A 650 -25.67 -13.54 9.89
N GLY A 651 -25.91 -12.26 9.52
CA GLY A 651 -24.85 -11.30 9.23
C GLY A 651 -23.96 -11.68 8.04
N ARG A 652 -24.34 -12.72 7.28
CA ARG A 652 -23.62 -13.27 6.13
C ARG A 652 -23.74 -12.31 4.94
N LYS A 653 -22.61 -11.80 4.45
CA LYS A 653 -22.56 -10.86 3.33
C LYS A 653 -22.52 -11.61 2.00
N MET A 654 -23.49 -11.34 1.14
CA MET A 654 -23.61 -11.92 -0.21
C MET A 654 -23.48 -10.83 -1.29
N LEU A 655 -22.87 -11.18 -2.42
CA LEU A 655 -22.72 -10.31 -3.59
C LEU A 655 -23.23 -11.01 -4.85
N ASP A 656 -24.17 -10.37 -5.55
CA ASP A 656 -24.55 -10.69 -6.91
C ASP A 656 -23.97 -9.62 -7.84
N LEU A 657 -23.09 -10.04 -8.76
CA LEU A 657 -22.41 -9.17 -9.72
C LEU A 657 -22.76 -9.60 -11.15
N VAL A 658 -23.36 -8.72 -11.94
CA VAL A 658 -23.72 -9.00 -13.34
C VAL A 658 -22.85 -8.18 -14.29
N PHE A 659 -22.21 -8.84 -15.24
CA PHE A 659 -21.53 -8.20 -16.37
C PHE A 659 -22.52 -8.08 -17.53
N ILE A 660 -22.77 -6.86 -18.00
CA ILE A 660 -23.44 -6.59 -19.26
C ILE A 660 -22.35 -6.26 -20.29
N GLN A 661 -22.13 -7.17 -21.24
CA GLN A 661 -21.00 -7.13 -22.17
C GLN A 661 -21.47 -6.91 -23.60
N ASP A 662 -21.06 -5.79 -24.17
CA ASP A 662 -21.16 -5.55 -25.61
C ASP A 662 -20.28 -6.56 -26.38
N CYS A 663 -20.86 -7.15 -27.44
CA CYS A 663 -20.24 -8.15 -28.30
C CYS A 663 -20.16 -7.74 -29.78
N THR A 664 -20.27 -6.44 -30.08
CA THR A 664 -20.04 -5.90 -31.43
C THR A 664 -18.55 -5.85 -31.79
N GLY A 665 -18.24 -5.60 -33.07
CA GLY A 665 -16.91 -5.81 -33.64
C GLY A 665 -15.74 -5.08 -32.95
N SER A 666 -15.97 -3.92 -32.33
CA SER A 666 -14.94 -3.13 -31.63
C SER A 666 -14.58 -3.66 -30.24
N GLN A 667 -15.42 -4.51 -29.64
CA GLN A 667 -15.25 -4.96 -28.26
C GLN A 667 -14.27 -6.12 -28.05
N GLY A 668 -13.63 -6.62 -29.11
CA GLY A 668 -12.78 -7.82 -29.05
C GLY A 668 -11.68 -7.76 -27.97
N SER A 669 -11.04 -6.61 -27.77
CA SER A 669 -10.00 -6.42 -26.74
C SER A 669 -10.58 -6.43 -25.32
N TYR A 670 -11.76 -5.84 -25.11
CA TYR A 670 -12.45 -5.82 -23.82
C TYR A 670 -13.00 -7.18 -23.45
N ILE A 671 -13.60 -7.92 -24.40
CA ILE A 671 -14.03 -9.32 -24.19
C ILE A 671 -12.83 -10.20 -23.84
N SER A 672 -11.70 -10.05 -24.54
CA SER A 672 -10.49 -10.82 -24.27
C SER A 672 -9.93 -10.51 -22.88
N SER A 673 -9.88 -9.23 -22.51
CA SER A 673 -9.42 -8.79 -21.18
C SER A 673 -10.35 -9.28 -20.07
N ALA A 674 -11.67 -9.14 -20.23
CA ALA A 674 -12.65 -9.66 -19.27
C ALA A 674 -12.51 -11.18 -19.10
N THR A 675 -12.37 -11.93 -20.21
CA THR A 675 -12.18 -13.39 -20.18
C THR A 675 -10.90 -13.80 -19.47
N LYS A 676 -9.78 -13.11 -19.75
CA LYS A 676 -8.48 -13.38 -19.12
C LYS A 676 -8.49 -13.09 -17.62
N ASN A 677 -9.20 -12.04 -17.22
CA ASN A 677 -9.10 -11.48 -15.88
C ASN A 677 -10.28 -11.85 -14.95
N ILE A 678 -11.36 -12.49 -15.42
CA ILE A 678 -12.55 -12.77 -14.60
C ILE A 678 -12.24 -13.59 -13.35
N GLU A 679 -11.35 -14.58 -13.45
CA GLU A 679 -10.89 -15.37 -12.31
C GLU A 679 -10.14 -14.50 -11.29
N GLN A 680 -9.27 -13.60 -11.77
CA GLN A 680 -8.53 -12.66 -10.93
C GLN A 680 -9.45 -11.62 -10.29
N ILE A 681 -10.45 -11.11 -11.00
CA ILE A 681 -11.45 -10.17 -10.48
C ILE A 681 -12.21 -10.83 -9.32
N CYS A 682 -12.70 -12.05 -9.53
CA CYS A 682 -13.43 -12.81 -8.51
C CYS A 682 -12.52 -13.17 -7.32
N ALA A 683 -11.27 -13.56 -7.58
CA ALA A 683 -10.28 -13.84 -6.56
C ALA A 683 -10.00 -12.61 -5.70
N HIS A 684 -9.72 -11.44 -6.30
CA HIS A 684 -9.47 -10.20 -5.56
C HIS A 684 -10.70 -9.73 -4.76
N ILE A 685 -11.92 -9.89 -5.29
CA ILE A 685 -13.15 -9.60 -4.52
C ILE A 685 -13.26 -10.52 -3.31
N TYR A 686 -12.94 -11.81 -3.45
CA TYR A 686 -12.96 -12.77 -2.35
C TYR A 686 -11.85 -12.52 -1.33
N GLU A 687 -10.60 -12.37 -1.79
CA GLU A 687 -9.40 -12.10 -1.00
C GLU A 687 -9.46 -10.77 -0.26
N SER A 688 -10.35 -9.85 -0.67
CA SER A 688 -10.62 -8.63 0.08
C SER A 688 -11.16 -8.87 1.51
N GLY A 689 -11.58 -10.10 1.83
CA GLY A 689 -12.11 -10.49 3.14
C GLY A 689 -13.53 -9.96 3.42
N LYS A 690 -14.22 -9.41 2.40
CA LYS A 690 -15.59 -8.87 2.55
C LYS A 690 -16.67 -9.95 2.47
N LEU A 691 -16.37 -11.09 1.85
CA LEU A 691 -17.25 -12.26 1.70
C LEU A 691 -16.70 -13.41 2.54
N GLN A 692 -17.58 -14.26 3.10
CA GLN A 692 -17.19 -15.31 4.04
C GLN A 692 -16.89 -16.64 3.33
N SER A 693 -17.58 -16.91 2.22
CA SER A 693 -17.41 -18.10 1.40
C SER A 693 -17.41 -17.74 -0.08
N ARG A 694 -16.77 -18.59 -0.92
CA ARG A 694 -16.79 -18.41 -2.38
C ARG A 694 -18.20 -18.46 -2.97
N GLU A 695 -19.12 -19.18 -2.32
CA GLU A 695 -20.53 -19.26 -2.70
C GLU A 695 -21.31 -17.97 -2.41
N ASP A 696 -20.74 -17.06 -1.62
CA ASP A 696 -21.35 -15.76 -1.36
C ASP A 696 -21.26 -14.84 -2.57
N LEU A 697 -20.32 -15.10 -3.47
CA LEU A 697 -20.21 -14.44 -4.78
C LEU A 697 -20.97 -15.25 -5.84
N ARG A 698 -21.91 -14.59 -6.52
CA ARG A 698 -22.47 -15.07 -7.78
C ARG A 698 -22.17 -14.07 -8.88
N VAL A 699 -21.67 -14.57 -10.00
CA VAL A 699 -21.42 -13.77 -11.18
C VAL A 699 -22.43 -14.14 -12.26
N GLY A 700 -23.07 -13.12 -12.83
CA GLY A 700 -23.96 -13.25 -13.98
C GLY A 700 -23.37 -12.58 -15.22
N LEU A 701 -23.78 -13.05 -16.40
CA LEU A 701 -23.36 -12.49 -17.68
C LEU A 701 -24.57 -12.31 -18.60
N VAL A 702 -24.70 -11.10 -19.14
CA VAL A 702 -25.65 -10.75 -20.21
C VAL A 702 -24.83 -10.17 -21.35
N ALA A 703 -24.77 -10.87 -22.48
CA ALA A 703 -24.14 -10.36 -23.69
C ALA A 703 -25.20 -9.70 -24.58
N PHE A 704 -24.86 -8.63 -25.29
CA PHE A 704 -25.76 -7.99 -26.24
C PHE A 704 -25.05 -7.53 -27.52
N ARG A 705 -25.84 -7.27 -28.56
CA ARG A 705 -25.42 -6.84 -29.91
C ARG A 705 -26.45 -5.87 -30.48
N ASP A 706 -26.40 -5.59 -31.78
CA ASP A 706 -27.40 -4.75 -32.45
C ASP A 706 -28.77 -5.41 -32.58
N HIS A 707 -29.81 -4.58 -32.72
CA HIS A 707 -31.12 -5.05 -33.15
C HIS A 707 -31.11 -5.43 -34.64
N PRO A 708 -32.00 -6.32 -35.11
CA PRO A 708 -32.21 -6.54 -36.55
C PRO A 708 -32.71 -5.27 -37.24
N PRO A 709 -32.29 -4.96 -38.50
CA PRO A 709 -31.57 -5.84 -39.43
C PRO A 709 -30.03 -5.83 -39.33
N GLN A 710 -29.43 -5.05 -38.44
CA GLN A 710 -27.97 -4.88 -38.35
C GLN A 710 -27.26 -6.14 -37.86
N ASP A 711 -27.86 -6.85 -36.90
CA ASP A 711 -27.45 -8.18 -36.47
C ASP A 711 -28.66 -9.13 -36.43
N HIS A 712 -28.46 -10.36 -36.90
CA HIS A 712 -29.47 -11.42 -36.96
C HIS A 712 -29.12 -12.63 -36.06
N THR A 713 -28.05 -12.56 -35.28
CA THR A 713 -27.57 -13.66 -34.43
C THR A 713 -28.35 -13.72 -33.11
N TYR A 714 -28.31 -12.65 -32.31
CA TYR A 714 -29.09 -12.45 -31.10
C TYR A 714 -29.03 -10.98 -30.69
N VAL A 715 -30.09 -10.47 -30.05
CA VAL A 715 -30.10 -9.13 -29.45
C VAL A 715 -29.48 -9.19 -28.06
N THR A 716 -29.92 -10.13 -27.23
CA THR A 716 -29.37 -10.41 -25.91
C THR A 716 -29.15 -11.91 -25.70
N LYS A 717 -28.19 -12.25 -24.84
CA LYS A 717 -27.91 -13.62 -24.40
C LYS A 717 -27.62 -13.63 -22.91
N ASN A 718 -28.54 -14.20 -22.14
CA ASN A 718 -28.45 -14.33 -20.69
C ASN A 718 -27.89 -15.70 -20.29
N PHE A 719 -26.81 -15.72 -19.51
CA PHE A 719 -26.16 -16.93 -19.02
C PHE A 719 -26.57 -17.31 -17.59
N GLY A 720 -27.39 -16.47 -16.94
CA GLY A 720 -27.82 -16.63 -15.56
C GLY A 720 -26.70 -16.36 -14.55
N PHE A 721 -27.00 -16.54 -13.26
CA PHE A 721 -26.00 -16.47 -12.18
C PHE A 721 -25.27 -17.80 -12.02
N SER A 722 -23.98 -17.73 -11.69
CA SER A 722 -23.14 -18.88 -11.33
C SER A 722 -22.17 -18.50 -10.20
N SER A 723 -21.97 -19.41 -9.24
CA SER A 723 -20.83 -19.35 -8.31
C SER A 723 -19.61 -20.14 -8.82
N ASP A 724 -19.79 -20.94 -9.88
CA ASP A 724 -18.68 -21.56 -10.60
C ASP A 724 -18.09 -20.54 -11.58
N ILE A 725 -16.94 -19.96 -11.19
CA ILE A 725 -16.24 -18.94 -11.97
C ILE A 725 -15.62 -19.52 -13.24
N ALA A 726 -15.25 -20.81 -13.25
CA ALA A 726 -14.73 -21.46 -14.44
C ALA A 726 -15.83 -21.60 -15.51
N LYS A 727 -17.07 -21.84 -15.09
CA LYS A 727 -18.24 -21.76 -15.99
C LYS A 727 -18.41 -20.35 -16.57
N VAL A 728 -18.30 -19.31 -15.74
CA VAL A 728 -18.44 -17.91 -16.19
C VAL A 728 -17.32 -17.52 -17.18
N GLN A 729 -16.09 -17.94 -16.90
CA GLN A 729 -14.96 -17.76 -17.81
C GLN A 729 -15.19 -18.49 -19.14
N LYS A 730 -15.74 -19.71 -19.10
CA LYS A 730 -16.11 -20.46 -20.30
C LYS A 730 -17.20 -19.74 -21.11
N ASP A 731 -18.23 -19.25 -20.43
CA ASP A 731 -19.33 -18.49 -21.04
C ASP A 731 -18.82 -17.20 -21.72
N LEU A 732 -17.92 -16.46 -21.06
CA LEU A 732 -17.21 -15.29 -21.62
C LEU A 732 -16.32 -15.67 -22.82
N SER A 733 -15.55 -16.75 -22.73
CA SER A 733 -14.68 -17.22 -23.81
C SER A 733 -15.45 -17.69 -25.06
N GLY A 734 -16.72 -18.05 -24.87
CA GLY A 734 -17.64 -18.41 -25.95
C GLY A 734 -18.23 -17.20 -26.68
N LEU A 735 -18.03 -15.98 -26.15
CA LEU A 735 -18.40 -14.75 -26.83
C LEU A 735 -17.31 -14.38 -27.84
N TYR A 736 -17.74 -13.89 -28.99
CA TYR A 736 -16.86 -13.35 -30.01
C TYR A 736 -17.42 -12.02 -30.47
N ALA A 737 -16.52 -11.06 -30.72
CA ALA A 737 -16.87 -9.78 -31.31
C ALA A 737 -17.17 -9.99 -32.81
N SER A 738 -18.39 -9.71 -33.23
CA SER A 738 -18.75 -9.69 -34.66
C SER A 738 -20.00 -8.85 -34.88
N GLY A 739 -20.27 -8.49 -36.14
CA GLY A 739 -21.35 -7.56 -36.43
C GLY A 739 -20.94 -6.12 -36.14
N GLY A 740 -21.93 -5.21 -36.17
CA GLY A 740 -21.74 -3.76 -36.16
C GLY A 740 -21.92 -3.15 -37.56
N GLY A 741 -22.61 -2.02 -37.63
CA GLY A 741 -22.90 -1.34 -38.90
C GLY A 741 -23.35 0.13 -38.81
N ASP A 742 -23.96 0.56 -37.70
CA ASP A 742 -24.56 1.89 -37.58
C ASP A 742 -24.98 2.18 -36.13
N GLY A 743 -24.58 3.37 -35.64
CA GLY A 743 -25.22 4.06 -34.51
C GLY A 743 -25.36 3.29 -33.18
N PRO A 744 -26.26 3.74 -32.29
CA PRO A 744 -26.53 3.12 -30.98
C PRO A 744 -26.83 1.61 -31.03
N GLU A 745 -26.69 0.92 -29.89
CA GLU A 745 -26.83 -0.54 -29.76
C GLU A 745 -27.98 -0.98 -28.81
N ALA A 746 -28.23 -2.29 -28.67
CA ALA A 746 -29.30 -2.86 -27.83
C ALA A 746 -29.02 -2.84 -26.31
N VAL A 747 -28.37 -1.79 -25.81
CA VAL A 747 -28.06 -1.58 -24.38
C VAL A 747 -29.32 -1.65 -23.51
N THR A 748 -30.43 -1.05 -23.98
CA THR A 748 -31.71 -1.05 -23.27
C THR A 748 -32.27 -2.46 -23.08
N ALA A 749 -32.19 -3.31 -24.10
CA ALA A 749 -32.61 -4.71 -24.02
C ALA A 749 -31.76 -5.49 -23.01
N ALA A 750 -30.45 -5.24 -22.99
CA ALA A 750 -29.53 -5.87 -22.05
C ALA A 750 -29.78 -5.46 -20.60
N MET A 751 -30.07 -4.16 -20.36
CA MET A 751 -30.48 -3.67 -19.04
C MET A 751 -31.78 -4.31 -18.56
N PHE A 752 -32.77 -4.46 -19.45
CA PHE A 752 -34.03 -5.13 -19.13
C PHE A 752 -33.81 -6.61 -18.77
N GLU A 753 -32.96 -7.31 -19.50
CA GLU A 753 -32.61 -8.70 -19.24
C GLU A 753 -31.91 -8.86 -17.87
N ALA A 754 -30.91 -8.02 -17.59
CA ALA A 754 -30.21 -8.01 -16.31
C ALA A 754 -31.13 -7.70 -15.11
N LEU A 755 -32.09 -6.80 -15.30
CA LEU A 755 -33.09 -6.44 -14.27
C LEU A 755 -33.98 -7.64 -13.87
N ASN A 756 -34.22 -8.56 -14.81
CA ASN A 756 -35.10 -9.72 -14.63
C ASN A 756 -34.35 -11.02 -14.24
N MET A 757 -33.04 -10.94 -13.99
CA MET A 757 -32.28 -12.08 -13.45
C MET A 757 -32.72 -12.43 -12.01
N ASP A 758 -32.39 -13.65 -11.57
CA ASP A 758 -32.74 -14.18 -10.24
C ASP A 758 -31.85 -13.60 -9.12
N TRP A 759 -32.04 -12.32 -8.78
CA TRP A 759 -31.28 -11.61 -7.75
C TRP A 759 -31.65 -12.06 -6.33
N ARG A 760 -30.65 -12.32 -5.48
CA ARG A 760 -30.88 -12.62 -4.05
C ARG A 760 -31.34 -11.38 -3.31
N GLU A 761 -32.42 -11.48 -2.52
CA GLU A 761 -32.97 -10.33 -1.78
C GLU A 761 -31.94 -9.69 -0.84
N ALA A 762 -31.24 -10.51 -0.04
CA ALA A 762 -30.26 -10.08 0.96
C ALA A 762 -28.86 -9.75 0.39
N ALA A 763 -28.60 -9.99 -0.90
CA ALA A 763 -27.31 -9.69 -1.51
C ALA A 763 -27.17 -8.20 -1.87
N SER A 764 -25.94 -7.70 -1.81
CA SER A 764 -25.56 -6.48 -2.52
C SER A 764 -25.62 -6.77 -4.03
N LYS A 765 -26.33 -5.93 -4.79
CA LYS A 765 -26.64 -6.16 -6.20
C LYS A 765 -25.94 -5.14 -7.07
N MET A 766 -25.10 -5.60 -7.99
CA MET A 766 -24.28 -4.72 -8.83
C MET A 766 -24.28 -5.16 -10.28
N VAL A 767 -24.37 -4.19 -11.19
CA VAL A 767 -24.22 -4.37 -12.63
C VAL A 767 -22.97 -3.63 -13.09
N VAL A 768 -22.15 -4.27 -13.91
CA VAL A 768 -21.03 -3.64 -14.63
C VAL A 768 -21.32 -3.72 -16.12
N LEU A 769 -21.64 -2.58 -16.72
CA LEU A 769 -21.95 -2.46 -18.14
C LEU A 769 -20.69 -2.00 -18.88
N ILE A 770 -20.27 -2.74 -19.90
CA ILE A 770 -19.05 -2.47 -20.69
C ILE A 770 -19.48 -2.29 -22.15
N ALA A 771 -19.34 -1.08 -22.68
CA ALA A 771 -19.72 -0.75 -24.06
C ALA A 771 -18.95 0.48 -24.59
N ASP A 772 -18.85 0.61 -25.92
CA ASP A 772 -18.36 1.80 -26.61
C ASP A 772 -19.45 2.58 -27.37
N ALA A 773 -20.72 2.16 -27.26
CA ALA A 773 -21.86 2.78 -27.91
C ALA A 773 -23.03 3.09 -26.93
N PRO A 774 -23.88 4.08 -27.26
CA PRO A 774 -25.08 4.41 -26.48
C PRO A 774 -26.28 3.50 -26.78
N PRO A 775 -27.37 3.56 -25.98
CA PRO A 775 -28.66 2.98 -26.37
C PRO A 775 -29.38 3.81 -27.43
N HIS A 776 -30.30 3.15 -28.16
CA HIS A 776 -31.25 3.81 -29.06
C HIS A 776 -32.15 4.84 -28.35
N GLY A 777 -32.50 5.90 -29.08
CA GLY A 777 -33.48 6.92 -28.67
C GLY A 777 -32.91 8.16 -27.99
N ILE A 778 -31.59 8.26 -27.81
CA ILE A 778 -30.95 9.43 -27.17
C ILE A 778 -30.60 10.55 -28.17
N GLY A 779 -30.94 10.37 -29.45
CA GLY A 779 -30.76 11.37 -30.50
C GLY A 779 -29.36 11.39 -31.14
N GLU A 780 -28.71 10.23 -31.24
CA GLU A 780 -27.39 10.09 -31.86
C GLU A 780 -27.45 10.00 -33.38
N TYR A 781 -26.33 10.37 -34.01
CA TYR A 781 -26.20 10.19 -35.46
C TYR A 781 -26.12 8.70 -35.82
N GLY A 782 -26.89 8.30 -36.83
CA GLY A 782 -26.93 6.91 -37.30
C GLY A 782 -27.87 6.02 -36.50
N ASP A 783 -28.72 6.57 -35.63
CA ASP A 783 -29.73 5.79 -34.91
C ASP A 783 -30.86 5.30 -35.83
N GLY A 784 -30.89 3.99 -36.06
CA GLY A 784 -31.96 3.31 -36.80
C GLY A 784 -33.29 3.27 -36.03
N PHE A 785 -33.29 3.58 -34.74
CA PHE A 785 -34.43 3.51 -33.83
C PHE A 785 -34.56 4.80 -33.01
N ASP A 786 -34.70 5.92 -33.72
CA ASP A 786 -34.69 7.27 -33.15
C ASP A 786 -35.83 7.53 -32.14
N ASP A 787 -36.93 6.77 -32.21
CA ASP A 787 -38.05 6.84 -31.26
C ASP A 787 -37.82 6.03 -29.96
N GLY A 788 -36.65 5.39 -29.80
CA GLY A 788 -36.30 4.56 -28.65
C GLY A 788 -36.09 3.08 -28.98
N SER A 789 -35.79 2.28 -27.96
CA SER A 789 -35.54 0.86 -28.15
C SER A 789 -36.73 0.14 -28.80
N PRO A 790 -36.51 -0.73 -29.79
CA PRO A 790 -37.54 -1.54 -30.44
C PRO A 790 -38.42 -2.36 -29.48
N ASP A 791 -37.88 -2.69 -28.30
CA ASP A 791 -38.56 -3.49 -27.30
C ASP A 791 -39.54 -2.66 -26.43
N ASN A 792 -39.74 -1.37 -26.76
CA ASN A 792 -40.58 -0.39 -26.03
C ASN A 792 -40.17 -0.17 -24.56
N ASN A 793 -38.93 -0.51 -24.21
CA ASN A 793 -38.36 -0.20 -22.91
C ASN A 793 -37.64 1.15 -22.97
N ASP A 794 -37.73 1.92 -21.88
CA ASP A 794 -37.00 3.18 -21.72
C ASP A 794 -35.85 2.98 -20.72
N PRO A 795 -34.60 3.28 -21.08
CA PRO A 795 -33.46 2.99 -20.22
C PRO A 795 -33.37 3.89 -18.97
N LEU A 796 -33.95 5.10 -18.98
CA LEU A 796 -34.05 5.93 -17.77
C LEU A 796 -35.05 5.34 -16.78
N GLN A 797 -36.17 4.80 -17.29
CA GLN A 797 -37.12 4.08 -16.46
C GLN A 797 -36.47 2.82 -15.87
N LEU A 798 -35.78 2.02 -16.69
CA LEU A 798 -35.06 0.83 -16.22
C LEU A 798 -34.01 1.17 -15.16
N ALA A 799 -33.24 2.24 -15.32
CA ALA A 799 -32.29 2.70 -14.31
C ALA A 799 -32.98 3.02 -12.97
N ARG A 800 -34.17 3.63 -12.99
CA ARG A 800 -34.96 3.88 -11.77
C ARG A 800 -35.51 2.61 -11.15
N VAL A 801 -35.94 1.63 -11.95
CA VAL A 801 -36.36 0.32 -11.43
C VAL A 801 -35.15 -0.45 -10.85
N MET A 802 -33.97 -0.36 -11.47
CA MET A 802 -32.73 -0.90 -10.89
C MET A 802 -32.44 -0.24 -9.53
N ALA A 803 -32.48 1.09 -9.47
CA ALA A 803 -32.24 1.84 -8.22
C ALA A 803 -33.23 1.46 -7.11
N SER A 804 -34.53 1.36 -7.41
CA SER A 804 -35.55 0.96 -6.44
C SER A 804 -35.42 -0.51 -5.99
N ARG A 805 -34.88 -1.39 -6.85
CA ARG A 805 -34.50 -2.76 -6.49
C ARG A 805 -33.15 -2.86 -5.75
N GLY A 806 -32.46 -1.73 -5.54
CA GLY A 806 -31.17 -1.65 -4.89
C GLY A 806 -30.01 -2.18 -5.74
N ILE A 807 -30.19 -2.22 -7.06
CA ILE A 807 -29.18 -2.60 -8.05
C ILE A 807 -28.39 -1.35 -8.44
N THR A 808 -27.09 -1.37 -8.17
CA THR A 808 -26.16 -0.28 -8.51
C THR A 808 -25.51 -0.56 -9.87
N LEU A 809 -25.57 0.38 -10.81
CA LEU A 809 -25.00 0.22 -12.15
C LEU A 809 -23.68 1.01 -12.26
N PHE A 810 -22.60 0.29 -12.56
CA PHE A 810 -21.32 0.82 -12.97
C PHE A 810 -21.20 0.74 -14.48
N PHE A 811 -20.75 1.83 -15.11
CA PHE A 811 -20.52 1.85 -16.55
C PHE A 811 -19.03 2.00 -16.84
N VAL A 812 -18.45 1.03 -17.52
CA VAL A 812 -17.10 1.10 -18.07
C VAL A 812 -17.21 1.63 -19.49
N ALA A 813 -16.76 2.87 -19.67
CA ALA A 813 -16.75 3.52 -20.96
C ALA A 813 -15.49 3.16 -21.74
N CYS A 814 -15.67 2.46 -22.87
CA CYS A 814 -14.60 2.07 -23.76
C CYS A 814 -14.22 3.24 -24.69
N GLU A 815 -13.19 3.99 -24.30
CA GLU A 815 -12.78 5.23 -24.98
C GLU A 815 -11.59 5.00 -25.93
N PRO A 816 -11.45 5.77 -27.03
CA PRO A 816 -12.15 7.01 -27.37
C PRO A 816 -13.47 6.85 -28.17
N ALA A 817 -13.95 5.62 -28.38
CA ALA A 817 -15.07 5.34 -29.29
C ALA A 817 -16.39 5.94 -28.77
N LEU A 818 -16.68 5.79 -27.47
CA LEU A 818 -17.89 6.32 -26.86
C LEU A 818 -18.02 7.85 -26.99
N SER A 819 -16.94 8.61 -26.80
CA SER A 819 -16.97 10.07 -26.93
C SER A 819 -17.11 10.57 -28.38
N GLY A 820 -17.13 9.67 -29.37
CA GLY A 820 -17.54 10.01 -30.73
C GLY A 820 -19.02 10.39 -30.84
N TYR A 821 -19.83 9.96 -29.87
CA TYR A 821 -21.26 10.23 -29.77
C TYR A 821 -21.56 11.56 -29.05
N SER A 822 -22.64 12.21 -29.46
CA SER A 822 -22.98 13.58 -29.05
C SER A 822 -23.52 13.68 -27.63
N TYR A 823 -24.17 12.64 -27.11
CA TYR A 823 -24.89 12.60 -25.83
C TYR A 823 -24.57 11.37 -24.98
N ALA A 824 -23.92 10.33 -25.55
CA ALA A 824 -23.62 9.07 -24.87
C ALA A 824 -22.96 9.22 -23.49
N THR A 825 -21.87 9.99 -23.39
CA THR A 825 -21.17 10.23 -22.11
C THR A 825 -22.09 10.83 -21.04
N ASP A 826 -22.93 11.80 -21.43
CA ASP A 826 -23.82 12.49 -20.50
C ASP A 826 -24.97 11.57 -20.06
N PHE A 827 -25.49 10.76 -20.98
CA PHE A 827 -26.51 9.75 -20.70
C PHE A 827 -26.00 8.70 -19.70
N TYR A 828 -24.80 8.15 -19.94
CA TYR A 828 -24.24 7.13 -19.05
C TYR A 828 -23.93 7.68 -17.66
N ARG A 829 -23.41 8.91 -17.54
CA ARG A 829 -23.27 9.61 -16.25
C ARG A 829 -24.60 9.72 -15.52
N ALA A 830 -25.68 10.03 -16.22
CA ALA A 830 -27.00 10.17 -15.60
C ALA A 830 -27.53 8.84 -15.06
N ILE A 831 -27.46 7.74 -15.81
CA ILE A 831 -27.98 6.45 -15.32
C ILE A 831 -27.13 5.86 -14.18
N THR A 832 -25.81 6.10 -14.18
CA THR A 832 -24.96 5.74 -13.05
C THR A 832 -25.30 6.59 -11.82
N ASN A 833 -25.60 7.88 -11.99
CA ASN A 833 -26.05 8.73 -10.89
C ASN A 833 -27.39 8.27 -10.30
N ILE A 834 -28.38 7.96 -11.15
CA ILE A 834 -29.70 7.45 -10.73
C ILE A 834 -29.55 6.21 -9.84
N THR A 835 -28.67 5.27 -10.24
CA THR A 835 -28.44 4.01 -9.52
C THR A 835 -27.38 4.10 -8.41
N SER A 836 -26.82 5.29 -8.16
CA SER A 836 -25.73 5.53 -7.20
C SER A 836 -24.42 4.77 -7.51
N GLY A 837 -24.19 4.44 -8.78
CA GLY A 837 -22.95 3.86 -9.28
C GLY A 837 -21.97 4.90 -9.80
N LEU A 838 -21.06 4.47 -10.68
CA LEU A 838 -20.00 5.32 -11.26
C LEU A 838 -19.81 5.03 -12.74
N MET A 839 -19.43 6.06 -13.48
CA MET A 839 -18.88 5.94 -14.84
C MET A 839 -17.35 5.92 -14.78
N LEU A 840 -16.74 4.92 -15.39
CA LEU A 840 -15.31 4.63 -15.38
C LEU A 840 -14.78 4.73 -16.81
N PRO A 841 -14.20 5.87 -17.23
CA PRO A 841 -13.60 5.97 -18.56
C PRO A 841 -12.33 5.16 -18.63
N LEU A 842 -12.25 4.19 -19.54
CA LEU A 842 -11.04 3.41 -19.78
C LEU A 842 -10.54 3.63 -21.20
N THR A 843 -9.27 3.99 -21.28
CA THR A 843 -8.55 4.18 -22.55
C THR A 843 -7.91 2.88 -23.06
N THR A 844 -7.78 1.87 -22.18
CA THR A 844 -7.24 0.54 -22.51
C THR A 844 -8.00 -0.54 -21.74
N ALA A 845 -8.12 -1.72 -22.36
CA ALA A 845 -8.75 -2.88 -21.74
C ALA A 845 -7.93 -3.48 -20.58
N ASP A 846 -6.65 -3.14 -20.44
CA ASP A 846 -5.78 -3.65 -19.37
C ASP A 846 -6.17 -3.12 -17.99
N LEU A 847 -6.79 -1.93 -17.93
CA LEU A 847 -7.26 -1.30 -16.69
C LEU A 847 -8.62 -1.82 -16.20
N LEU A 848 -9.29 -2.64 -17.01
CA LEU A 848 -10.65 -3.13 -16.77
C LEU A 848 -10.77 -3.85 -15.43
N ALA A 849 -9.84 -4.77 -15.15
CA ALA A 849 -9.88 -5.57 -13.93
C ALA A 849 -9.77 -4.70 -12.66
N HIS A 850 -8.82 -3.76 -12.64
CA HIS A 850 -8.59 -2.86 -11.51
C HIS A 850 -9.77 -1.94 -11.25
N ALA A 851 -10.36 -1.37 -12.31
CA ALA A 851 -11.51 -0.49 -12.22
C ALA A 851 -12.74 -1.21 -11.65
N ILE A 852 -12.97 -2.46 -12.08
CA ILE A 852 -14.11 -3.28 -11.62
C ILE A 852 -13.93 -3.70 -10.17
N VAL A 853 -12.77 -4.27 -9.82
CA VAL A 853 -12.48 -4.70 -8.44
C VAL A 853 -12.64 -3.51 -7.49
N GLY A 854 -12.05 -2.37 -7.83
CA GLY A 854 -12.14 -1.20 -6.99
C GLY A 854 -13.58 -0.73 -6.77
N SER A 855 -14.39 -0.68 -7.84
CA SER A 855 -15.75 -0.14 -7.78
C SER A 855 -16.68 -1.05 -6.98
N VAL A 856 -16.49 -2.37 -7.11
CA VAL A 856 -17.21 -3.37 -6.31
C VAL A 856 -16.83 -3.25 -4.84
N LEU A 857 -15.54 -3.13 -4.51
CA LEU A 857 -15.09 -3.03 -3.13
C LEU A 857 -15.57 -1.74 -2.43
N GLU A 858 -15.51 -0.61 -3.13
CA GLU A 858 -16.07 0.66 -2.66
C GLU A 858 -17.57 0.53 -2.36
N ASN A 859 -18.34 -0.08 -3.27
CA ASN A 859 -19.79 -0.21 -3.11
C ASN A 859 -20.18 -1.21 -2.01
N LEU A 860 -19.39 -2.26 -1.78
CA LEU A 860 -19.57 -3.17 -0.63
C LEU A 860 -19.38 -2.44 0.71
N ASP A 861 -18.46 -1.46 0.76
CA ASP A 861 -18.24 -0.61 1.94
C ASP A 861 -19.36 0.40 2.14
N MET A 862 -19.83 1.05 1.07
CA MET A 862 -20.98 1.95 1.14
C MET A 862 -22.27 1.22 1.54
N ASP A 863 -22.50 0.00 1.05
CA ASP A 863 -23.72 -0.77 1.34
C ASP A 863 -23.86 -1.08 2.84
N ARG A 864 -22.75 -1.27 3.55
CA ARG A 864 -22.73 -1.36 5.01
C ARG A 864 -23.25 -0.08 5.65
N LEU A 865 -22.79 1.09 5.19
CA LEU A 865 -23.22 2.38 5.71
C LEU A 865 -24.69 2.64 5.41
N VAL A 866 -25.16 2.33 4.20
CA VAL A 866 -26.59 2.43 3.83
C VAL A 866 -27.46 1.59 4.75
N ARG A 867 -27.06 0.37 5.13
CA ARG A 867 -27.82 -0.44 6.10
C ARG A 867 -27.84 0.17 7.49
N GLU A 868 -26.77 0.85 7.89
CA GLU A 868 -26.64 1.44 9.22
C GLU A 868 -27.41 2.76 9.37
N VAL A 869 -27.25 3.68 8.41
CA VAL A 869 -27.82 5.04 8.50
C VAL A 869 -29.01 5.27 7.58
N GLY A 870 -29.26 4.36 6.63
CA GLY A 870 -30.15 4.63 5.50
C GLY A 870 -31.60 4.89 5.89
N HIS A 871 -32.12 4.23 6.93
CA HIS A 871 -33.49 4.50 7.39
C HIS A 871 -33.65 5.96 7.88
N ALA A 872 -32.71 6.45 8.68
CA ALA A 872 -32.74 7.83 9.19
C ALA A 872 -32.53 8.85 8.07
N VAL A 873 -31.63 8.56 7.12
CA VAL A 873 -31.36 9.41 5.97
C VAL A 873 -32.59 9.49 5.05
N ALA A 874 -33.21 8.36 4.76
CA ALA A 874 -34.40 8.31 3.92
C ALA A 874 -35.61 9.00 4.56
N GLN A 875 -35.80 8.87 5.88
CA GLN A 875 -36.87 9.57 6.59
C GLN A 875 -36.75 11.08 6.45
N ARG A 876 -35.53 11.63 6.39
CA ARG A 876 -35.32 13.07 6.18
C ARG A 876 -35.61 13.50 4.75
N ILE A 877 -35.14 12.72 3.77
CA ILE A 877 -35.34 13.04 2.36
C ILE A 877 -36.82 12.89 1.98
N LEU A 878 -37.42 11.72 2.24
CA LEU A 878 -38.79 11.40 1.82
C LEU A 878 -39.86 11.87 2.81
N GLY A 879 -39.57 11.84 4.11
CA GLY A 879 -40.52 12.20 5.16
C GLY A 879 -40.55 13.70 5.48
N ASN A 880 -39.36 14.31 5.61
CA ASN A 880 -39.25 15.76 5.89
C ASN A 880 -39.10 16.61 4.63
N ASN A 881 -39.06 15.99 3.44
CA ASN A 881 -38.90 16.66 2.15
C ASN A 881 -37.63 17.55 2.07
N GLU A 882 -36.56 17.11 2.74
CA GLU A 882 -35.26 17.79 2.72
C GLU A 882 -34.49 17.48 1.41
N SER A 883 -33.69 18.43 0.94
CA SER A 883 -32.84 18.23 -0.24
C SER A 883 -31.81 17.13 -0.01
N VAL A 884 -31.64 16.24 -0.99
CA VAL A 884 -30.62 15.17 -0.97
C VAL A 884 -29.23 15.74 -0.72
N ASP A 885 -28.91 16.90 -1.31
CA ASP A 885 -27.60 17.53 -1.16
C ASP A 885 -27.34 18.05 0.25
N ASP A 886 -28.36 18.59 0.92
CA ASP A 886 -28.22 19.09 2.29
C ASP A 886 -28.10 17.95 3.28
N VAL A 887 -28.90 16.89 3.11
CA VAL A 887 -28.80 15.67 3.90
C VAL A 887 -27.45 14.99 3.68
N ALA A 888 -26.94 14.96 2.43
CA ALA A 888 -25.63 14.41 2.11
C ALA A 888 -24.48 15.18 2.77
N ARG A 889 -24.55 16.53 2.82
CA ARG A 889 -23.54 17.37 3.49
C ARG A 889 -23.46 17.09 4.98
N GLU A 890 -24.62 17.04 5.66
CA GLU A 890 -24.67 16.73 7.09
C GLU A 890 -24.27 15.28 7.37
N LEU A 891 -24.68 14.34 6.51
CA LEU A 891 -24.27 12.94 6.61
C LEU A 891 -22.76 12.82 6.48
N HIS A 892 -22.15 13.51 5.50
CA HIS A 892 -20.72 13.55 5.31
C HIS A 892 -20.00 14.05 6.56
N GLU A 893 -20.42 15.18 7.14
CA GLU A 893 -19.86 15.71 8.40
C GLU A 893 -19.96 14.69 9.55
N LYS A 894 -21.12 14.02 9.70
CA LYS A 894 -21.31 13.00 10.74
C LYS A 894 -20.41 11.78 10.54
N LEU A 895 -20.24 11.33 9.31
CA LEU A 895 -19.38 10.19 9.00
C LEU A 895 -17.89 10.55 9.13
N LEU A 896 -17.50 11.80 8.81
CA LEU A 896 -16.16 12.31 9.10
C LEU A 896 -15.87 12.35 10.60
N LEU A 897 -16.81 12.85 11.42
CA LEU A 897 -16.67 12.86 12.89
C LEU A 897 -16.58 11.46 13.50
N ARG A 898 -17.10 10.45 12.81
CA ARG A 898 -16.99 9.03 13.18
C ARG A 898 -15.68 8.39 12.70
N ASN A 899 -14.81 9.14 12.01
CA ASN A 899 -13.62 8.64 11.34
C ASN A 899 -13.91 7.47 10.40
N GLU A 900 -15.04 7.51 9.67
CA GLU A 900 -15.38 6.47 8.70
C GLU A 900 -14.50 6.62 7.45
N SER A 901 -13.78 5.55 7.11
CA SER A 901 -13.02 5.42 5.87
C SER A 901 -13.71 4.46 4.91
N THR A 902 -13.62 4.75 3.62
CA THR A 902 -14.11 3.88 2.55
C THR A 902 -13.05 3.76 1.49
N LYS A 903 -12.96 2.59 0.84
CA LYS A 903 -12.15 2.45 -0.36
C LYS A 903 -12.73 3.37 -1.44
N LYS A 904 -11.87 4.08 -2.15
CA LYS A 904 -12.23 4.96 -3.26
C LYS A 904 -11.43 4.56 -4.49
N VAL A 905 -12.15 4.34 -5.59
CA VAL A 905 -11.53 4.22 -6.90
C VAL A 905 -11.19 5.60 -7.43
N VAL A 906 -9.91 5.85 -7.65
CA VAL A 906 -9.40 7.07 -8.28
C VAL A 906 -8.98 6.72 -9.69
N ILE A 907 -9.78 7.16 -10.66
CA ILE A 907 -9.45 7.10 -12.08
C ILE A 907 -9.30 8.54 -12.54
N GLU A 908 -8.19 8.82 -13.20
CA GLU A 908 -8.00 10.11 -13.83
C GLU A 908 -9.11 10.36 -14.87
N SER A 909 -9.84 11.45 -14.69
CA SER A 909 -10.90 11.83 -15.61
C SER A 909 -10.28 12.33 -16.91
N ILE A 910 -10.59 11.64 -18.01
CA ILE A 910 -10.22 12.07 -19.36
C ILE A 910 -11.21 13.08 -19.94
N TYR A 911 -12.29 13.41 -19.23
CA TYR A 911 -13.36 14.30 -19.72
C TYR A 911 -13.22 15.72 -19.20
N LYS A 912 -13.45 16.70 -20.06
CA LYS A 912 -13.65 18.11 -19.68
C LYS A 912 -15.03 18.30 -19.05
N ASP A 913 -15.08 19.10 -17.99
CA ASP A 913 -16.35 19.56 -17.46
C ASP A 913 -16.89 20.72 -18.32
N SER A 914 -18.17 20.71 -18.64
CA SER A 914 -18.83 21.74 -19.45
C SER A 914 -20.23 22.03 -18.92
N GLU A 915 -20.72 23.24 -19.15
CA GLU A 915 -22.08 23.62 -18.75
C GLU A 915 -23.13 22.80 -19.49
N GLU A 916 -22.90 22.49 -20.77
CA GLU A 916 -23.78 21.67 -21.59
C GLU A 916 -23.82 20.22 -21.08
N SER A 917 -22.68 19.62 -20.72
CA SER A 917 -22.65 18.27 -20.14
C SER A 917 -23.36 18.22 -18.79
N ARG A 918 -23.12 19.19 -17.89
CA ARG A 918 -23.82 19.28 -16.60
C ARG A 918 -25.34 19.44 -16.77
N HIS A 919 -25.76 20.29 -17.73
CA HIS A 919 -27.16 20.47 -18.11
C HIS A 919 -27.77 19.16 -18.60
N ASN A 920 -27.12 18.46 -19.54
CA ASN A 920 -27.63 17.20 -20.09
C ASN A 920 -27.76 16.11 -19.03
N VAL A 921 -26.74 15.94 -18.16
CA VAL A 921 -26.79 14.98 -17.05
C VAL A 921 -27.97 15.28 -16.13
N GLN A 922 -28.22 16.55 -15.82
CA GLN A 922 -29.36 16.96 -15.00
C GLN A 922 -30.70 16.67 -15.68
N VAL A 923 -30.83 17.00 -16.97
CA VAL A 923 -32.03 16.70 -17.77
C VAL A 923 -32.33 15.20 -17.75
N TYR A 924 -31.35 14.35 -18.09
CA TYR A 924 -31.53 12.90 -18.06
C TYR A 924 -31.87 12.35 -16.66
N THR A 925 -31.26 12.92 -15.61
CA THR A 925 -31.52 12.48 -14.24
C THR A 925 -32.96 12.79 -13.80
N GLN A 926 -33.50 13.94 -14.23
CA GLN A 926 -34.81 14.45 -13.81
C GLN A 926 -35.98 13.99 -14.69
N ALA A 927 -35.79 13.87 -16.01
CA ALA A 927 -36.83 13.52 -16.97
C ALA A 927 -37.35 12.09 -16.78
N ALA A 928 -38.67 11.88 -16.83
CA ALA A 928 -39.27 10.57 -16.60
C ALA A 928 -38.94 9.53 -17.69
N SER A 929 -38.67 9.99 -18.92
CA SER A 929 -38.32 9.17 -20.08
C SER A 929 -37.38 9.91 -21.03
N LEU A 930 -36.78 9.18 -21.97
CA LEU A 930 -35.96 9.75 -23.05
C LEU A 930 -36.77 10.73 -23.91
N ALA A 931 -38.05 10.43 -24.15
CA ALA A 931 -38.92 11.32 -24.93
C ALA A 931 -39.09 12.71 -24.30
N GLU A 932 -39.07 12.80 -22.98
CA GLU A 932 -39.10 14.06 -22.23
C GLU A 932 -37.72 14.73 -22.17
N ALA A 933 -36.65 13.94 -21.99
CA ALA A 933 -35.28 14.46 -21.90
C ALA A 933 -34.80 15.07 -23.23
N ARG A 934 -35.08 14.37 -24.34
CA ARG A 934 -34.44 14.61 -25.64
C ARG A 934 -34.59 16.05 -26.19
N PRO A 935 -35.75 16.72 -26.10
CA PRO A 935 -35.92 18.09 -26.59
C PRO A 935 -35.06 19.13 -25.85
N GLU A 936 -34.62 18.84 -24.62
CA GLU A 936 -33.89 19.77 -23.77
C GLU A 936 -32.37 19.60 -23.81
N LEU A 937 -31.88 18.60 -24.56
CA LEU A 937 -30.46 18.29 -24.66
C LEU A 937 -29.69 19.34 -25.46
N LYS A 938 -28.49 19.66 -24.99
CA LYS A 938 -27.57 20.60 -25.62
C LYS A 938 -26.36 19.87 -26.16
N ARG A 939 -25.98 20.16 -27.40
CA ARG A 939 -24.75 19.60 -27.98
C ARG A 939 -23.52 20.21 -27.30
N VAL A 940 -22.62 19.37 -26.80
CA VAL A 940 -21.32 19.81 -26.29
C VAL A 940 -20.44 20.20 -27.47
N ASN A 941 -19.96 21.45 -27.48
CA ASN A 941 -19.15 21.97 -28.57
C ASN A 941 -17.67 21.61 -28.38
N GLY A 942 -17.02 21.13 -29.45
CA GLY A 942 -15.61 20.77 -29.43
C GLY A 942 -15.33 19.39 -28.86
N THR A 943 -14.08 19.16 -28.45
CA THR A 943 -13.64 17.88 -27.86
C THR A 943 -14.14 17.73 -26.42
N ARG A 944 -14.67 16.54 -26.10
CA ARG A 944 -15.05 16.16 -24.73
C ARG A 944 -13.85 15.79 -23.86
N PHE A 945 -12.67 15.61 -24.46
CA PHE A 945 -11.49 15.17 -23.73
C PHE A 945 -10.67 16.33 -23.16
N THR A 946 -10.01 16.09 -22.02
CA THR A 946 -9.03 17.01 -21.42
C THR A 946 -7.86 17.26 -22.37
N ASP A 947 -7.25 18.44 -22.29
CA ASP A 947 -6.08 18.77 -23.11
C ASP A 947 -4.93 17.80 -22.82
N LYS A 948 -4.74 17.45 -21.54
CA LYS A 948 -3.82 16.41 -21.08
C LYS A 948 -4.00 15.07 -21.80
N TYR A 949 -5.23 14.56 -21.91
CA TYR A 949 -5.50 13.32 -22.64
C TYR A 949 -5.21 13.45 -24.15
N LEU A 950 -5.58 14.58 -24.75
CA LEU A 950 -5.35 14.83 -26.17
C LEU A 950 -3.86 14.93 -26.50
N GLU A 951 -3.07 15.56 -25.63
CA GLU A 951 -1.62 15.66 -25.73
C GLU A 951 -0.94 14.30 -25.57
N SER A 952 -1.33 13.52 -24.55
CA SER A 952 -0.84 12.14 -24.36
C SER A 952 -1.16 11.25 -25.58
N ARG A 953 -2.38 11.36 -26.13
CA ARG A 953 -2.78 10.65 -27.35
C ARG A 953 -1.98 11.12 -28.58
N ALA A 954 -1.70 12.41 -28.70
CA ALA A 954 -0.90 12.97 -29.79
C ALA A 954 0.56 12.49 -29.73
N GLN A 955 1.16 12.45 -28.53
CA GLN A 955 2.50 11.92 -28.29
C GLN A 955 2.57 10.41 -28.62
N SER A 956 1.55 9.63 -28.25
CA SER A 956 1.44 8.20 -28.57
C SER A 956 1.32 7.93 -30.09
N SER A 957 0.66 8.83 -30.83
CA SER A 957 0.50 8.72 -32.29
C SER A 957 1.75 9.10 -33.11
N ARG A 958 2.73 9.81 -32.52
CA ARG A 958 3.98 10.19 -33.18
C ARG A 958 5.03 9.07 -33.25
N SER A 959 4.77 7.93 -32.62
CA SER A 959 5.68 6.76 -32.58
C SER A 959 5.42 5.71 -33.70
N MET A 960 4.51 5.95 -34.65
CA MET A 960 4.28 5.00 -35.76
C MET A 960 4.26 5.66 -37.15
N TYR A 961 5.30 5.31 -37.92
CA TYR A 961 5.53 5.46 -39.37
C TYR A 961 5.87 6.83 -39.97
N GLY A 962 7.16 6.96 -40.32
CA GLY A 962 7.52 7.39 -41.67
C GLY A 962 7.11 6.30 -42.67
N SER A 963 5.99 6.48 -43.35
CA SER A 963 5.78 6.19 -44.78
C SER A 963 4.29 6.36 -45.09
N SER A 964 4.04 7.18 -46.09
CA SER A 964 2.76 7.56 -46.67
C SER A 964 1.84 6.39 -47.03
N TYR A 965 0.65 6.35 -46.42
CA TYR A 965 -0.61 5.95 -47.06
C TYR A 965 -1.77 6.72 -46.41
N SER A 966 -2.19 7.79 -47.07
CA SER A 966 -3.39 8.55 -46.72
C SER A 966 -4.64 7.82 -47.22
N TYR A 967 -5.47 7.31 -46.31
CA TYR A 967 -6.87 7.00 -46.59
C TYR A 967 -7.75 8.10 -45.95
N PRO A 968 -8.52 8.87 -46.74
CA PRO A 968 -9.33 9.96 -46.22
C PRO A 968 -10.68 9.44 -45.73
N PHE A 969 -10.98 9.60 -44.43
CA PHE A 969 -12.35 9.53 -43.92
C PHE A 969 -12.85 10.96 -43.72
N THR A 970 -13.44 11.52 -44.77
CA THR A 970 -14.34 12.67 -44.69
C THR A 970 -15.74 12.17 -45.07
N PRO A 971 -16.78 12.35 -44.25
CA PRO A 971 -18.12 11.94 -44.62
C PRO A 971 -18.64 12.79 -45.79
N ALA A 972 -19.08 12.10 -46.84
CA ALA A 972 -19.65 12.67 -48.04
C ALA A 972 -21.10 13.12 -47.83
N THR A 973 -21.42 14.36 -48.21
CA THR A 973 -22.79 14.85 -48.45
C THR A 973 -23.26 14.50 -49.88
N PRO A 974 -24.50 14.02 -50.10
CA PRO A 974 -25.12 13.95 -51.42
C PRO A 974 -25.95 15.23 -51.74
N PRO A 975 -26.41 15.42 -53.00
CA PRO A 975 -26.36 16.72 -53.67
C PRO A 975 -27.65 17.56 -53.56
N ARG A 976 -27.50 18.89 -53.58
CA ARG A 976 -28.54 19.84 -53.99
C ARG A 976 -28.10 20.55 -55.28
N SER A 977 -28.99 20.57 -56.26
CA SER A 977 -28.84 21.18 -57.58
C SER A 977 -29.18 22.70 -57.52
N PRO A 978 -28.98 23.52 -58.58
CA PRO A 978 -27.93 24.54 -58.58
C PRO A 978 -28.46 25.99 -58.71
N THR A 979 -27.67 27.00 -58.31
CA THR A 979 -27.75 28.35 -58.90
C THR A 979 -26.46 29.18 -58.71
N LYS A 980 -25.69 29.23 -59.80
CA LYS A 980 -24.94 30.34 -60.46
C LYS A 980 -24.33 31.53 -59.67
N THR A 981 -22.98 31.59 -59.74
CA THR A 981 -22.11 32.72 -60.21
C THR A 981 -21.86 33.95 -59.27
N PRO A 982 -20.82 34.81 -59.52
CA PRO A 982 -19.48 34.70 -58.92
C PRO A 982 -18.95 36.05 -58.33
N THR A 983 -17.72 36.09 -57.78
CA THR A 983 -16.61 37.06 -58.06
C THR A 983 -15.68 37.42 -56.87
N SER A 984 -14.39 37.10 -57.05
CA SER A 984 -13.14 37.89 -56.85
C SER A 984 -12.75 38.60 -55.52
N SER A 985 -11.63 38.09 -54.94
CA SER A 985 -10.37 38.80 -54.58
C SER A 985 -10.32 39.79 -53.37
N PRO A 986 -9.14 40.26 -52.89
CA PRO A 986 -8.34 39.58 -51.84
C PRO A 986 -7.79 40.51 -50.70
N LYS A 987 -7.22 39.87 -49.66
CA LYS A 987 -6.14 40.29 -48.72
C LYS A 987 -6.18 41.69 -48.04
N LEU A 988 -5.96 41.69 -46.71
CA LEU A 988 -5.12 42.69 -46.05
C LEU A 988 -4.45 42.15 -44.78
N ALA A 989 -3.19 42.54 -44.61
CA ALA A 989 -2.29 42.21 -43.52
C ALA A 989 -2.27 43.33 -42.47
N SER A 990 -1.91 43.00 -41.23
CA SER A 990 -1.34 43.98 -40.28
C SER A 990 -0.41 43.32 -39.27
N THR A 991 0.77 43.91 -39.16
CA THR A 991 1.95 43.63 -38.34
C THR A 991 1.89 44.27 -36.96
N GLY A 992 2.52 43.66 -35.93
CA GLY A 992 2.90 44.30 -34.66
C GLY A 992 3.42 43.33 -33.59
N SER A 993 4.66 43.55 -33.13
CA SER A 993 5.59 42.65 -32.40
C SER A 993 5.43 42.57 -30.85
N PRO A 994 6.37 41.97 -30.06
CA PRO A 994 6.39 40.59 -29.53
C PRO A 994 6.33 40.48 -27.98
N PRO A 995 6.27 39.26 -27.40
CA PRO A 995 7.24 38.96 -26.32
C PRO A 995 7.79 37.51 -26.26
N ARG A 996 9.02 37.42 -25.72
CA ARG A 996 9.70 36.31 -25.02
C ARG A 996 9.58 34.88 -25.60
N LYS A 997 10.66 34.41 -26.22
CA LYS A 997 10.89 32.98 -26.52
C LYS A 997 11.40 32.24 -25.28
N VAL A 998 10.63 31.25 -24.84
CA VAL A 998 11.12 30.09 -24.10
C VAL A 998 11.78 29.17 -25.14
N VAL A 999 13.00 28.72 -24.87
CA VAL A 999 13.73 27.75 -25.71
C VAL A 999 13.48 26.38 -25.07
N THR A 1000 12.55 25.62 -25.63
CA THR A 1000 12.36 24.19 -25.35
C THR A 1000 12.82 23.43 -26.57
N ASP A 1001 13.94 22.72 -26.45
CA ASP A 1001 14.27 21.45 -27.12
C ASP A 1001 15.72 21.10 -26.77
N PHE A 1002 15.90 20.02 -25.99
CA PHE A 1002 17.19 19.39 -25.69
C PHE A 1002 17.08 17.91 -26.07
N ALA A 1003 18.00 17.40 -26.88
CA ALA A 1003 18.08 15.98 -27.20
C ALA A 1003 18.64 15.19 -26.00
N ALA A 1004 17.96 14.10 -25.63
CA ALA A 1004 18.36 13.22 -24.54
C ALA A 1004 19.74 12.56 -24.79
N PHE A 1005 20.61 12.61 -23.78
CA PHE A 1005 21.98 12.13 -23.83
C PHE A 1005 22.08 10.60 -23.86
N GLY A 1006 22.25 10.01 -25.04
CA GLY A 1006 22.67 8.62 -25.23
C GLY A 1006 24.10 8.54 -25.74
N ALA A 1007 24.98 7.83 -25.04
CA ALA A 1007 26.36 7.61 -25.47
C ALA A 1007 26.43 6.69 -26.70
N PRO A 1008 27.28 6.97 -27.70
CA PRO A 1008 27.49 6.09 -28.85
C PRO A 1008 28.30 4.84 -28.46
N ALA A 1009 28.06 3.74 -29.18
CA ALA A 1009 28.59 2.39 -28.88
C ALA A 1009 30.13 2.22 -28.89
N ASN A 1010 30.91 3.28 -29.11
CA ASN A 1010 32.36 3.22 -29.30
C ASN A 1010 33.17 4.10 -28.32
N ALA A 1011 32.58 4.59 -27.23
CA ALA A 1011 33.31 5.35 -26.21
C ALA A 1011 34.11 4.40 -25.30
N SER A 1012 35.42 4.27 -25.56
CA SER A 1012 36.36 3.63 -24.65
C SER A 1012 36.94 4.70 -23.72
N VAL A 1013 36.74 4.51 -22.41
CA VAL A 1013 37.32 5.32 -21.34
C VAL A 1013 37.95 4.38 -20.31
N PHE A 1014 39.25 4.15 -20.48
CA PHE A 1014 40.28 3.83 -19.48
C PHE A 1014 39.93 2.82 -18.40
N GLY A 1015 40.39 1.60 -18.66
CA GLY A 1015 40.24 0.43 -17.82
C GLY A 1015 39.53 -0.72 -18.54
N THR A 1016 40.32 -1.48 -19.30
CA THR A 1016 40.01 -2.72 -20.06
C THR A 1016 39.56 -2.56 -21.52
N ALA A 1017 40.43 -3.03 -22.41
CA ALA A 1017 40.18 -3.26 -23.82
C ALA A 1017 38.91 -4.10 -24.04
N VAL A 1018 38.01 -3.60 -24.88
CA VAL A 1018 36.80 -4.32 -25.30
C VAL A 1018 37.18 -5.33 -26.38
N ALA A 1019 37.63 -6.51 -25.96
CA ALA A 1019 37.58 -7.66 -26.84
C ALA A 1019 36.10 -8.09 -26.97
N SER A 1020 35.59 -8.11 -28.20
CA SER A 1020 34.26 -8.61 -28.52
C SER A 1020 34.12 -10.08 -28.08
N THR A 1021 33.47 -10.30 -26.95
CA THR A 1021 32.94 -11.61 -26.54
C THR A 1021 31.43 -11.60 -26.74
N PRO A 1022 30.78 -12.73 -27.08
CA PRO A 1022 29.39 -12.77 -27.52
C PRO A 1022 28.36 -12.62 -26.38
N PHE A 1023 28.73 -12.07 -25.22
CA PHE A 1023 27.86 -11.97 -24.05
C PHE A 1023 27.63 -10.52 -23.63
N SER A 1024 26.55 -9.94 -24.15
CA SER A 1024 26.00 -8.67 -23.68
C SER A 1024 25.10 -8.91 -22.47
N LEU A 1025 25.69 -9.05 -21.27
CA LEU A 1025 24.93 -9.09 -19.98
C LEU A 1025 24.43 -7.71 -19.53
N ALA A 1026 24.10 -6.86 -20.50
CA ALA A 1026 23.38 -5.61 -20.34
C ALA A 1026 22.77 -5.33 -21.72
N GLY A 1027 21.47 -5.57 -21.86
CA GLY A 1027 20.73 -5.34 -23.10
C GLY A 1027 20.58 -3.84 -23.34
N GLY A 1028 21.54 -3.23 -24.02
CA GLY A 1028 21.43 -1.87 -24.56
C GLY A 1028 20.59 -1.82 -25.82
N LYS A 1029 19.26 -1.93 -25.68
CA LYS A 1029 18.25 -1.28 -26.53
C LYS A 1029 17.06 -0.96 -25.64
N ALA A 1030 16.93 0.31 -25.26
CA ALA A 1030 15.74 0.87 -24.66
C ALA A 1030 14.58 0.73 -25.65
N ALA A 1031 13.77 -0.31 -25.46
CA ALA A 1031 12.36 -0.29 -25.76
C ALA A 1031 11.68 0.15 -24.45
N PHE A 1032 11.25 1.41 -24.40
CA PHE A 1032 10.35 1.90 -23.36
C PHE A 1032 8.99 1.22 -23.53
N GLY A 1033 8.73 0.26 -22.66
CA GLY A 1033 7.45 -0.45 -22.52
C GLY A 1033 7.23 -0.77 -21.05
N GLY A 1034 7.05 0.25 -20.21
CA GLY A 1034 6.73 0.06 -18.80
C GLY A 1034 5.25 -0.26 -18.62
N ILE A 1035 4.91 -1.45 -18.14
CA ILE A 1035 3.83 -1.62 -17.17
C ILE A 1035 4.51 -2.15 -15.91
N ARG A 1036 4.64 -1.28 -14.91
CA ARG A 1036 4.79 -1.67 -13.51
C ARG A 1036 3.40 -1.64 -12.88
N ASN A 1037 3.02 -2.76 -12.27
CA ASN A 1037 2.07 -2.85 -11.17
C ASN A 1037 2.89 -3.47 -10.03
N GLY A 1038 2.85 -3.11 -8.76
CA GLY A 1038 2.04 -2.19 -7.98
C GLY A 1038 2.46 -2.47 -6.53
N GLY A 1039 2.46 -1.45 -5.66
CA GLY A 1039 2.88 -1.64 -4.27
C GLY A 1039 3.02 -0.34 -3.50
N GLY A 1040 2.05 0.56 -3.62
CA GLY A 1040 1.81 1.60 -2.63
C GLY A 1040 0.62 1.20 -1.77
N ARG A 1041 0.68 1.49 -0.47
CA ARG A 1041 -0.54 1.92 0.25
C ARG A 1041 -0.18 2.87 1.40
N ALA A 1042 -0.73 4.08 1.24
CA ALA A 1042 -1.17 5.12 2.19
C ALA A 1042 -0.72 4.96 3.66
N GLY A 1043 -0.13 5.95 4.35
CA GLY A 1043 -0.17 7.40 4.16
C GLY A 1043 -0.95 8.03 5.32
N MET A 1044 -0.39 9.02 6.02
CA MET A 1044 -1.18 10.13 6.57
C MET A 1044 -0.32 11.33 6.95
N PHE A 1045 -0.90 12.48 6.63
CA PHE A 1045 -0.37 13.83 6.55
C PHE A 1045 -0.11 14.48 7.90
N ASP A 1046 0.80 15.45 7.90
CA ASP A 1046 0.49 16.74 8.48
C ASP A 1046 0.90 17.85 7.50
N ALA A 1047 0.26 19.00 7.67
CA ALA A 1047 -0.01 20.06 6.70
C ALA A 1047 1.19 20.70 5.97
N ASP A 1048 0.83 21.23 4.79
CA ASP A 1048 1.50 22.25 3.97
C ASP A 1048 2.83 21.87 3.30
N ASP A 1049 2.77 21.46 2.03
CA ASP A 1049 3.67 21.96 0.97
C ASP A 1049 3.23 21.44 -0.41
N ASP A 1050 3.16 22.35 -1.38
CA ASP A 1050 2.83 22.12 -2.78
C ASP A 1050 3.98 21.36 -3.48
N GLU A 1051 3.79 20.09 -3.85
CA GLU A 1051 4.71 19.35 -4.74
C GLU A 1051 3.97 18.86 -6.00
N GLU A 1052 4.41 19.34 -7.17
CA GLU A 1052 3.89 18.98 -8.51
C GLU A 1052 4.35 17.55 -8.90
N GLU A 1053 3.41 16.69 -9.31
CA GLU A 1053 3.64 15.27 -9.65
C GLU A 1053 4.11 15.06 -11.11
N ASP A 1054 5.15 14.24 -11.30
CA ASP A 1054 5.63 13.74 -12.60
C ASP A 1054 4.62 12.77 -13.27
N ASP A 1055 4.05 13.18 -14.40
CA ASP A 1055 3.01 12.46 -15.15
C ASP A 1055 3.55 11.76 -16.42
N ASP A 1056 3.56 10.41 -16.46
CA ASP A 1056 4.01 9.63 -17.65
C ASP A 1056 2.99 9.63 -18.81
N GLY A 1057 1.89 10.35 -18.66
CA GLY A 1057 0.82 10.50 -19.64
C GLY A 1057 -0.11 9.29 -19.79
N ARG A 1058 0.13 8.15 -19.11
CA ARG A 1058 -0.79 7.00 -19.12
C ARG A 1058 -1.81 7.08 -18.00
N GLN A 1059 -3.08 6.82 -18.36
CA GLN A 1059 -4.19 6.77 -17.42
C GLN A 1059 -3.94 5.70 -16.34
N LYS A 1060 -4.02 6.09 -15.06
CA LYS A 1060 -3.87 5.19 -13.91
C LYS A 1060 -5.20 4.96 -13.22
N VAL A 1061 -5.37 3.74 -12.67
CA VAL A 1061 -6.47 3.37 -11.78
C VAL A 1061 -5.88 3.02 -10.42
N GLU A 1062 -6.21 3.81 -9.40
CA GLU A 1062 -5.71 3.61 -8.04
C GLU A 1062 -6.87 3.32 -7.08
N LEU A 1063 -6.63 2.41 -6.13
CA LEU A 1063 -7.55 2.16 -5.03
C LEU A 1063 -6.99 2.78 -3.75
N ARG A 1064 -7.53 3.93 -3.36
CA ARG A 1064 -7.13 4.63 -2.13
C ARG A 1064 -8.11 4.30 -1.00
N GLU A 1065 -7.66 4.42 0.23
CA GLU A 1065 -8.54 4.33 1.40
C GLU A 1065 -8.42 5.65 2.14
N ASP A 1066 -9.44 6.46 1.95
CA ASP A 1066 -9.51 7.83 2.43
C ASP A 1066 -10.76 7.99 3.30
N SER A 1067 -10.84 9.11 4.02
CA SER A 1067 -12.09 9.54 4.65
C SER A 1067 -13.21 9.60 3.62
N ILE A 1068 -14.42 9.20 4.00
CA ILE A 1068 -15.56 9.21 3.09
C ILE A 1068 -15.73 10.59 2.43
N SER A 1069 -15.85 10.64 1.11
CA SER A 1069 -16.03 11.90 0.37
C SER A 1069 -17.49 12.37 0.36
N LEU A 1070 -17.71 13.66 0.07
CA LEU A 1070 -19.06 14.22 -0.08
C LEU A 1070 -19.86 13.50 -1.19
N ASP A 1071 -19.19 13.10 -2.28
CA ASP A 1071 -19.83 12.35 -3.37
C ASP A 1071 -20.31 10.96 -2.90
N GLN A 1072 -19.49 10.24 -2.13
CA GLN A 1072 -19.88 8.97 -1.53
C GLN A 1072 -21.04 9.14 -0.53
N ALA A 1073 -21.03 10.22 0.28
CA ALA A 1073 -22.15 10.53 1.16
C ALA A 1073 -23.44 10.85 0.37
N ARG A 1074 -23.35 11.55 -0.76
CA ARG A 1074 -24.48 11.79 -1.66
C ARG A 1074 -25.03 10.48 -2.25
N ARG A 1075 -24.15 9.57 -2.66
CA ARG A 1075 -24.54 8.23 -3.16
C ARG A 1075 -25.22 7.41 -2.06
N ILE A 1076 -24.73 7.43 -0.82
CA ILE A 1076 -25.41 6.80 0.33
C ILE A 1076 -26.80 7.42 0.54
N ALA A 1077 -26.93 8.73 0.46
CA ALA A 1077 -28.21 9.43 0.63
C ALA A 1077 -29.23 9.07 -0.46
N MET A 1078 -28.82 9.07 -1.73
CA MET A 1078 -29.65 8.66 -2.85
C MET A 1078 -30.06 7.19 -2.76
N GLN A 1079 -29.11 6.30 -2.47
CA GLN A 1079 -29.37 4.86 -2.35
C GLN A 1079 -30.33 4.57 -1.18
N SER A 1080 -30.22 5.32 -0.08
CA SER A 1080 -31.13 5.23 1.06
C SER A 1080 -32.55 5.66 0.68
N ALA A 1081 -32.69 6.79 -0.03
CA ALA A 1081 -34.00 7.26 -0.50
C ALA A 1081 -34.67 6.25 -1.44
N TRP A 1082 -33.95 5.72 -2.44
CA TRP A 1082 -34.51 4.74 -3.37
C TRP A 1082 -34.95 3.44 -2.69
N ARG A 1083 -34.17 2.96 -1.71
CA ARG A 1083 -34.51 1.72 -0.98
C ARG A 1083 -35.70 1.88 -0.04
N SER A 1084 -35.88 3.06 0.54
CA SER A 1084 -37.01 3.33 1.43
C SER A 1084 -38.29 3.71 0.70
N ALA A 1085 -38.23 4.24 -0.53
CA ALA A 1085 -39.42 4.42 -1.36
C ALA A 1085 -40.12 3.10 -1.73
N ARG A 1086 -39.49 1.95 -1.44
CA ARG A 1086 -40.01 0.59 -1.67
C ARG A 1086 -40.68 -0.02 -0.42
N ALA A 1087 -40.37 0.49 0.78
CA ALA A 1087 -40.92 0.01 2.05
C ALA A 1087 -42.19 0.79 2.41
#